data_AF-A0A9D2BA23-F1
#
_entry.id   AF-A0A9D2BA23-F1
#
_cell.length_a   1.000
_cell.length_b   1.000
_cell.length_c   1.000
_cell.angle_alpha   90.00
_cell.angle_beta   90.00
_cell.angle_gamma   90.00
#
_symmetry.space_group_name_H-M   'P 1'
#
loop_
_entity.id
_entity.type
_entity.pdbx_description
1 polymer ?
#
loop_
_entity_poly.entity_id
_entity_poly.type
_entity_poly.pdbx_seq_one_letter_code
_entity_poly.pdbx_strand_id
1 'polypeptide(L)'
;MEKNYMHSSAIVEFEFLEEQNIAPHDHENPEILFVLEGRLHVKTDQQEYDLGSEDFLLINANRSHSYSTKRKLLAVRFQISMTKLREMLHRNSILFWCCSVLEKSKSCEDMQRLLKDILFCNINKSSKDAFYVISLHYQLLSLLCGKFLLDDKRDGSDFPKEKDHMSKVLDYVRSNYQNRISLQEVADELYLSPTYLSKYIRKNSGKGFVDLLNSVRLSHVMEDLMYTDIPVIKIAMKNGFASVAALNKVFKETYQATPSVYRKNKKKNKDDKEFREKAAAYLHKHRKQEERKQIENENFLSLSQDHVQPMKLTCLMNTGQASDLAKAFTQNQILYCKRKLGIKYIRFWNIFEESMRLDHALGPGKFHYGRLDEILDFLVKQHLYPYIELRSKPRRLLRTANNIFHESGQQEEFANRKEQKEFFDDFFAHLLRRYNRNIVKHWVFSYSIETDTKFEDYSFIGKLISEERWDAYLEEFDIVAGSLKKRFPEARIGGAGFPAQHYSQDHIKKFFDCWRQHLYQPDFISVTSFPYHIMQEGGVWYEQRRTDFDFVKEDVETVRTAMKDAGFGDRKLHLTECNLTLSDRSYINDSVIRAAFIASTAAQIFDKVELFGVWNALDPYSEFSDTAAYLFGGNGILTKTGIAKPVSFVLEFLSHLYKEMAEEKDGYLITSNGYKHYKLLVHHLVPMDTAYYLKEEDQIPALGIEQMIKTNERKMIHVRIDDIPKGCWQIRRYCLNQESGSILNEWSNLDMDTELRMEELNYLEKVCPRMFIRKQNIDRNVLEFDIELEPNEVQYLHITEFN
;
A
#
# COMPACT_ATOMS: atom_id res chain seq x y z
N MET A 1 -9.54 -16.78 38.19
CA MET A 1 -8.09 -17.00 38.41
C MET A 1 -7.37 -16.38 37.24
N GLU A 2 -6.78 -15.21 37.39
CA GLU A 2 -5.77 -14.71 36.46
C GLU A 2 -4.63 -14.14 37.29
N LYS A 3 -3.44 -14.66 37.04
CA LYS A 3 -2.21 -14.36 37.75
C LYS A 3 -1.52 -13.24 36.98
N ASN A 4 -1.35 -12.05 37.56
CA ASN A 4 -0.40 -11.07 37.03
C ASN A 4 1.00 -11.45 37.54
N TYR A 5 1.66 -12.29 36.75
CA TYR A 5 3.10 -12.33 36.72
C TYR A 5 3.60 -11.01 36.12
N MET A 6 4.77 -10.53 36.54
CA MET A 6 5.62 -9.78 35.61
C MET A 6 5.62 -10.53 34.28
N HIS A 7 5.25 -9.89 33.18
CA HIS A 7 5.63 -10.42 31.88
C HIS A 7 7.15 -10.32 31.82
N SER A 8 7.85 -11.43 32.05
CA SER A 8 9.31 -11.55 31.92
C SER A 8 9.82 -11.37 30.48
N SER A 9 9.09 -10.63 29.64
CA SER A 9 9.30 -10.43 28.20
C SER A 9 9.16 -8.98 27.74
N ALA A 10 8.68 -8.05 28.58
CA ALA A 10 8.51 -6.65 28.18
C ALA A 10 9.85 -5.89 28.18
N ILE A 11 10.18 -5.24 27.06
CA ILE A 11 11.43 -4.49 26.87
C ILE A 11 11.35 -3.10 27.52
N VAL A 12 10.19 -2.47 27.37
CA VAL A 12 9.85 -1.15 27.92
C VAL A 12 8.50 -1.26 28.60
N GLU A 13 8.42 -0.78 29.84
CA GLU A 13 7.16 -0.61 30.58
C GLU A 13 6.97 0.87 30.89
N PHE A 14 5.72 1.30 31.09
CA PHE A 14 5.45 2.67 31.51
C PHE A 14 4.43 2.75 32.64
N GLU A 15 4.55 3.80 33.43
CA GLU A 15 3.60 4.17 34.46
C GLU A 15 3.37 5.68 34.50
N PHE A 16 2.18 6.10 34.94
CA PHE A 16 1.90 7.51 35.19
C PHE A 16 2.45 7.94 36.54
N LEU A 17 3.00 9.15 36.61
CA LEU A 17 3.52 9.72 37.85
C LEU A 17 2.39 10.37 38.65
N GLU A 18 2.02 9.75 39.76
CA GLU A 18 0.90 10.16 40.62
C GLU A 18 1.33 10.98 41.87
N GLU A 19 2.57 10.78 42.37
CA GLU A 19 3.02 11.35 43.64
C GLU A 19 3.60 12.76 43.51
N GLN A 20 3.19 13.66 44.41
CA GLN A 20 3.61 15.06 44.40
C GLN A 20 5.08 15.27 44.80
N ASN A 21 5.74 14.28 45.41
CA ASN A 21 7.18 14.26 45.70
C ASN A 21 7.66 12.81 45.93
N ILE A 22 8.68 12.37 45.21
CA ILE A 22 9.35 11.08 45.45
C ILE A 22 10.69 11.32 46.13
N ALA A 23 10.94 10.60 47.23
CA ALA A 23 12.18 10.66 47.99
C ALA A 23 13.37 10.10 47.19
N PRO A 24 14.63 10.43 47.56
CA PRO A 24 15.80 9.88 46.91
C PRO A 24 15.80 8.35 46.88
N HIS A 25 15.93 7.78 45.69
CA HIS A 25 15.96 6.34 45.45
C HIS A 25 16.82 5.98 44.22
N ASP A 26 17.08 4.71 44.01
CA ASP A 26 17.78 4.17 42.84
C ASP A 26 17.23 2.78 42.48
N HIS A 27 17.44 2.35 41.24
CA HIS A 27 17.02 1.04 40.73
C HIS A 27 17.90 0.60 39.55
N GLU A 28 17.85 -0.70 39.21
CA GLU A 28 18.74 -1.31 38.22
C GLU A 28 18.35 -0.97 36.77
N ASN A 29 17.08 -0.72 36.50
CA ASN A 29 16.61 -0.37 35.15
C ASN A 29 16.78 1.13 34.89
N PRO A 30 17.34 1.57 33.75
CA PRO A 30 17.26 2.96 33.37
C PRO A 30 15.81 3.39 33.12
N GLU A 31 15.49 4.63 33.44
CA GLU A 31 14.15 5.18 33.24
C GLU A 31 14.17 6.51 32.48
N ILE A 32 13.11 6.76 31.71
CA ILE A 32 12.88 8.03 31.02
C ILE A 32 11.66 8.67 31.66
N LEU A 33 11.86 9.84 32.26
CA LEU A 33 10.79 10.70 32.72
C LEU A 33 10.36 11.59 31.56
N PHE A 34 9.09 11.56 31.17
CA PHE A 34 8.53 12.34 30.07
C PHE A 34 7.31 13.13 30.55
N VAL A 35 7.33 14.45 30.41
CA VAL A 35 6.25 15.33 30.88
C VAL A 35 5.31 15.67 29.72
N LEU A 36 4.05 15.24 29.81
CA LEU A 36 3.02 15.62 28.82
C LEU A 36 2.47 17.01 29.15
N GLU A 37 2.15 17.27 30.42
CA GLU A 37 1.61 18.55 30.89
C GLU A 37 2.15 18.90 32.28
N GLY A 38 2.53 20.17 32.49
CA GLY A 38 3.02 20.68 33.77
C GLY A 38 4.52 20.87 33.81
N ARG A 39 5.10 20.84 35.02
CA ARG A 39 6.55 20.94 35.25
C ARG A 39 6.99 19.94 36.32
N LEU A 40 8.12 19.29 36.10
CA LEU A 40 8.73 18.33 37.01
C LEU A 40 10.16 18.75 37.33
N HIS A 41 10.48 18.90 38.62
CA HIS A 41 11.83 19.19 39.09
C HIS A 41 12.50 17.90 39.54
N VAL A 42 13.58 17.51 38.87
CA VAL A 42 14.30 16.25 39.09
C VAL A 42 15.69 16.56 39.65
N LYS A 43 16.05 15.90 40.74
CA LYS A 43 17.37 16.01 41.37
C LYS A 43 18.11 14.69 41.27
N THR A 44 19.34 14.74 40.76
CA THR A 44 20.27 13.62 40.67
C THR A 44 21.52 13.89 41.50
N ASP A 45 22.37 12.88 41.72
CA ASP A 45 23.65 13.04 42.43
C ASP A 45 24.56 14.15 41.87
N GLN A 46 24.42 14.48 40.58
CA GLN A 46 25.32 15.39 39.86
C GLN A 46 24.68 16.76 39.58
N GLN A 47 23.38 16.80 39.24
CA GLN A 47 22.69 17.99 38.74
C GLN A 47 21.19 18.00 39.09
N GLU A 48 20.57 19.18 38.96
CA GLU A 48 19.12 19.40 39.07
C GLU A 48 18.56 19.83 37.70
N TYR A 49 17.37 19.34 37.34
CA TYR A 49 16.71 19.56 36.06
C TYR A 49 15.27 20.01 36.26
N ASP A 50 14.83 21.01 35.50
CA ASP A 50 13.43 21.44 35.44
C ASP A 50 12.82 21.07 34.08
N LEU A 51 12.03 19.99 34.05
CA LEU A 51 11.37 19.51 32.83
C LEU A 51 10.04 20.26 32.63
N GLY A 52 9.87 20.87 31.45
CA GLY A 52 8.61 21.44 30.98
C GLY A 52 7.77 20.43 30.19
N SER A 53 6.66 20.92 29.61
CA SER A 53 5.84 20.10 28.70
C SER A 53 6.65 19.67 27.47
N GLU A 54 6.52 18.39 27.12
CA GLU A 54 7.28 17.65 26.11
C GLU A 54 8.77 17.43 26.43
N ASP A 55 9.26 17.84 27.60
CA ASP A 55 10.62 17.51 27.99
C ASP A 55 10.73 16.08 28.53
N PHE A 56 11.88 15.46 28.27
CA PHE A 56 12.26 14.17 28.81
C PHE A 56 13.68 14.17 29.38
N LEU A 57 13.90 13.30 30.38
CA LEU A 57 15.19 13.03 30.99
C LEU A 57 15.36 11.53 31.20
N LEU A 58 16.45 10.96 30.72
CA LEU A 58 16.86 9.60 31.02
C LEU A 58 17.74 9.57 32.27
N ILE A 59 17.36 8.76 33.24
CA ILE A 59 18.11 8.46 34.44
C ILE A 59 18.75 7.08 34.28
N ASN A 60 20.09 7.05 34.34
CA ASN A 60 20.85 5.81 34.17
C ASN A 60 20.65 4.86 35.35
N ALA A 61 20.85 3.57 35.09
CA ALA A 61 20.82 2.51 36.09
C ALA A 61 21.68 2.84 37.33
N ASN A 62 21.14 2.58 38.52
CA ASN A 62 21.80 2.77 39.82
C ASN A 62 22.28 4.20 40.11
N ARG A 63 21.61 5.22 39.55
CA ARG A 63 21.84 6.62 39.92
C ARG A 63 20.79 7.08 40.91
N SER A 64 21.22 7.66 42.03
CA SER A 64 20.28 8.16 43.02
C SER A 64 19.59 9.41 42.47
N HIS A 65 18.27 9.43 42.58
CA HIS A 65 17.45 10.53 42.09
C HIS A 65 16.18 10.70 42.91
N SER A 66 15.66 11.93 42.89
CA SER A 66 14.37 12.32 43.45
C SER A 66 13.67 13.28 42.50
N TYR A 67 12.36 13.42 42.64
CA TYR A 67 11.63 14.41 41.86
C TYR A 67 10.44 14.99 42.63
N SER A 68 10.13 16.24 42.31
CA SER A 68 9.13 17.05 42.99
C SER A 68 8.35 17.90 42.00
N THR A 69 7.10 18.20 42.33
CA THR A 69 6.31 19.15 41.54
C THR A 69 5.52 20.10 42.42
N LYS A 70 5.30 21.32 41.93
CA LYS A 70 4.57 22.39 42.64
C LYS A 70 3.13 22.57 42.12
N ARG A 71 2.71 21.90 41.04
CA ARG A 71 1.41 22.08 40.35
C ARG A 71 0.84 20.73 39.85
N LYS A 72 -0.33 20.76 39.21
CA LYS A 72 -0.88 19.59 38.48
C LYS A 72 0.13 19.12 37.42
N LEU A 73 0.41 17.82 37.42
CA LEU A 73 1.38 17.16 36.55
C LEU A 73 0.69 16.01 35.81
N LEU A 74 0.96 15.89 34.51
CA LEU A 74 0.71 14.70 33.72
C LEU A 74 2.05 14.28 33.12
N ALA A 75 2.66 13.25 33.69
CA ALA A 75 3.96 12.74 33.26
C ALA A 75 3.97 11.21 33.28
N VAL A 76 4.81 10.65 32.44
CA VAL A 76 4.96 9.22 32.22
C VAL A 76 6.40 8.84 32.47
N ARG A 77 6.59 7.74 33.19
CA ARG A 77 7.89 7.12 33.44
C ARG A 77 7.98 5.85 32.62
N PHE A 78 8.94 5.80 31.70
CA PHE A 78 9.24 4.61 30.92
C PHE A 78 10.45 3.90 31.51
N GLN A 79 10.31 2.65 31.94
CA GLN A 79 11.40 1.82 32.44
C GLN A 79 11.88 0.88 31.36
N ILE A 80 13.19 0.83 31.15
CA ILE A 80 13.82 -0.03 30.14
C ILE A 80 14.54 -1.17 30.83
N SER A 81 14.30 -2.41 30.38
CA SER A 81 14.94 -3.58 30.97
C SER A 81 16.47 -3.57 30.77
N MET A 82 17.23 -3.42 31.85
CA MET A 82 18.69 -3.49 31.82
C MET A 82 19.19 -4.87 31.39
N THR A 83 18.48 -5.94 31.78
CA THR A 83 18.78 -7.31 31.35
C THR A 83 18.70 -7.44 29.82
N LYS A 84 17.65 -6.90 29.19
CA LYS A 84 17.51 -6.93 27.72
C LYS A 84 18.53 -6.05 27.01
N LEU A 85 18.87 -4.90 27.58
CA LEU A 85 19.94 -4.05 27.06
C LEU A 85 21.30 -4.77 27.06
N ARG A 86 21.66 -5.44 28.17
CA ARG A 86 22.90 -6.22 28.26
C ARG A 86 22.92 -7.41 27.31
N GLU A 87 21.79 -8.13 27.19
CA GLU A 87 21.63 -9.26 26.27
C GLU A 87 21.85 -8.83 24.81
N MET A 88 21.26 -7.71 24.39
CA MET A 88 21.29 -7.23 23.00
C MET A 88 22.60 -6.54 22.62
N LEU A 89 23.22 -5.79 23.52
CA LEU A 89 24.44 -5.04 23.24
C LEU A 89 25.73 -5.81 23.55
N HIS A 90 25.62 -6.94 24.24
CA HIS A 90 26.76 -7.70 24.76
C HIS A 90 27.74 -6.84 25.58
N ARG A 91 27.22 -5.86 26.34
CA ARG A 91 27.98 -4.92 27.18
C ARG A 91 27.46 -4.92 28.62
N ASN A 92 28.38 -4.87 29.58
CA ASN A 92 28.03 -4.81 31.02
C ASN A 92 27.82 -3.37 31.52
N SER A 93 28.59 -2.41 30.98
CA SER A 93 28.47 -0.98 31.26
C SER A 93 27.73 -0.30 30.10
N ILE A 94 26.56 0.27 30.40
CA ILE A 94 25.71 0.99 29.45
C ILE A 94 25.30 2.28 30.13
N LEU A 95 25.72 3.41 29.57
CA LEU A 95 25.37 4.74 30.04
C LEU A 95 24.88 5.57 28.87
N PHE A 96 23.74 6.24 29.07
CA PHE A 96 23.17 7.15 28.10
C PHE A 96 23.28 8.59 28.57
N TRP A 97 23.51 9.51 27.64
CA TRP A 97 23.32 10.94 27.82
C TRP A 97 22.11 11.38 27.01
N CYS A 98 20.94 11.47 27.65
CA CYS A 98 19.67 11.71 26.97
C CYS A 98 18.81 12.68 27.81
N CYS A 99 18.87 13.97 27.48
CA CYS A 99 18.20 15.05 28.21
C CYS A 99 17.75 16.14 27.24
N SER A 100 16.43 16.34 27.10
CA SER A 100 15.89 17.37 26.19
C SER A 100 16.05 18.81 26.72
N VAL A 101 16.29 18.96 28.03
CA VAL A 101 16.42 20.26 28.69
C VAL A 101 17.75 20.93 28.33
N LEU A 102 18.82 20.14 28.20
CA LEU A 102 20.16 20.64 27.92
C LEU A 102 20.45 20.76 26.41
N GLU A 103 19.82 19.93 25.58
CA GLU A 103 20.06 19.92 24.13
C GLU A 103 18.76 19.67 23.36
N LYS A 104 18.47 20.55 22.40
CA LYS A 104 17.37 20.37 21.44
C LYS A 104 17.96 19.99 20.09
N SER A 105 17.82 18.72 19.73
CA SER A 105 18.29 18.18 18.45
C SER A 105 17.16 17.45 17.72
N LYS A 106 17.39 17.12 16.44
CA LYS A 106 16.44 16.29 15.68
C LYS A 106 16.17 14.95 16.38
N SER A 107 17.19 14.38 17.01
CA SER A 107 17.05 13.13 17.76
C SER A 107 16.17 13.27 19.01
N CYS A 108 16.07 14.46 19.60
CA CYS A 108 15.12 14.73 20.69
C CYS A 108 13.67 14.79 20.19
N GLU A 109 13.43 15.35 19.00
CA GLU A 109 12.10 15.33 18.37
C GLU A 109 11.67 13.89 18.05
N ASP A 110 12.57 13.08 17.49
CA ASP A 110 12.30 11.68 17.18
C ASP A 110 12.04 10.86 18.45
N MET A 111 12.75 11.16 19.54
CA MET A 111 12.51 10.56 20.86
C MET A 111 11.12 10.92 21.40
N GLN A 112 10.73 12.19 21.35
CA GLN A 112 9.40 12.65 21.78
C GLN A 112 8.29 11.96 20.99
N ARG A 113 8.44 11.84 19.67
CA ARG A 113 7.49 11.14 18.79
C ARG A 113 7.33 9.68 19.21
N LEU A 114 8.45 8.96 19.34
CA LEU A 114 8.43 7.55 19.72
C LEU A 114 7.79 7.32 21.10
N LEU A 115 8.08 8.18 22.09
CA LEU A 115 7.46 8.08 23.43
C LEU A 115 5.94 8.31 23.36
N LYS A 116 5.48 9.27 22.55
CA LYS A 116 4.05 9.53 22.31
C LYS A 116 3.38 8.34 21.60
N ASP A 117 4.02 7.75 20.59
CA ASP A 117 3.50 6.61 19.84
C ASP A 117 3.36 5.36 20.71
N ILE A 118 4.40 5.05 21.49
CA ILE A 118 4.38 3.95 22.48
C ILE A 118 3.22 4.15 23.45
N LEU A 119 3.05 5.36 23.97
CA LEU A 119 1.98 5.68 24.91
C LEU A 119 0.59 5.54 24.26
N PHE A 120 0.41 6.06 23.04
CA PHE A 120 -0.84 6.00 22.30
C PHE A 120 -1.32 4.57 22.06
N CYS A 121 -0.43 3.72 21.50
CA CYS A 121 -0.75 2.33 21.21
C CYS A 121 -1.06 1.53 22.49
N ASN A 122 -0.36 1.83 23.59
CA ASN A 122 -0.59 1.15 24.86
C ASN A 122 -1.85 1.60 25.61
N ILE A 123 -2.34 2.83 25.36
CA ILE A 123 -3.61 3.30 25.92
C ILE A 123 -4.80 2.75 25.12
N ASN A 124 -4.69 2.68 23.79
CA ASN A 124 -5.79 2.32 22.89
C ASN A 124 -5.87 0.82 22.52
N LYS A 125 -5.27 -0.06 23.34
CA LYS A 125 -5.01 -1.48 23.02
C LYS A 125 -6.12 -2.18 22.21
N SER A 126 -5.81 -2.50 20.96
CA SER A 126 -6.38 -3.61 20.20
C SER A 126 -5.44 -4.81 20.30
N SER A 127 -5.99 -6.04 20.34
CA SER A 127 -5.17 -7.27 20.34
C SER A 127 -4.30 -7.41 19.07
N LYS A 128 -4.62 -6.67 18.00
CA LYS A 128 -3.88 -6.68 16.73
C LYS A 128 -2.55 -5.90 16.78
N ASP A 129 -2.34 -5.02 17.77
CA ASP A 129 -1.22 -4.07 17.77
C ASP A 129 0.03 -4.56 18.54
N ALA A 130 0.00 -5.78 19.08
CA ALA A 130 1.03 -6.27 20.00
C ALA A 130 2.45 -6.26 19.37
N PHE A 131 2.57 -6.69 18.11
CA PHE A 131 3.84 -6.67 17.38
C PHE A 131 4.29 -5.26 17.01
N TYR A 132 3.35 -4.36 16.71
CA TYR A 132 3.66 -2.97 16.41
C TYR A 132 4.24 -2.27 17.64
N VAL A 133 3.64 -2.45 18.82
CA VAL A 133 4.18 -1.94 20.09
C VAL A 133 5.58 -2.48 20.37
N ILE A 134 5.82 -3.78 20.13
CA ILE A 134 7.15 -4.36 20.25
C ILE A 134 8.13 -3.69 19.29
N SER A 135 7.73 -3.44 18.04
CA SER A 135 8.58 -2.75 17.06
C SER A 135 8.96 -1.34 17.51
N LEU A 136 8.02 -0.59 18.11
CA LEU A 136 8.28 0.74 18.67
C LEU A 136 9.27 0.69 19.84
N HIS A 137 9.20 -0.32 20.69
CA HIS A 137 10.18 -0.52 21.75
C HIS A 137 11.60 -0.73 21.17
N TYR A 138 11.74 -1.53 20.12
CA TYR A 138 13.04 -1.73 19.46
C TYR A 138 13.52 -0.47 18.72
N GLN A 139 12.64 0.32 18.12
CA GLN A 139 12.98 1.61 17.53
C GLN A 139 13.48 2.60 18.60
N LEU A 140 12.81 2.66 19.76
CA LEU A 140 13.25 3.45 20.91
C LEU A 140 14.67 3.04 21.35
N LEU A 141 14.90 1.74 21.51
CA LEU A 141 16.23 1.22 21.86
C LEU A 141 17.29 1.54 20.78
N SER A 142 16.95 1.39 19.51
CA SER A 142 17.85 1.72 18.40
C SER A 142 18.25 3.19 18.41
N LEU A 143 17.29 4.09 18.64
CA LEU A 143 17.53 5.52 18.74
C LEU A 143 18.41 5.86 19.96
N LEU A 144 18.09 5.30 21.13
CA LEU A 144 18.88 5.45 22.36
C LEU A 144 20.33 4.99 22.15
N CYS A 145 20.53 3.80 21.59
CA CYS A 145 21.85 3.23 21.37
C CYS A 145 22.64 3.97 20.27
N GLY A 146 21.96 4.41 19.21
CA GLY A 146 22.61 5.03 18.06
C GLY A 146 22.96 6.50 18.27
N LYS A 147 22.22 7.22 19.13
CA LYS A 147 22.37 8.69 19.28
C LYS A 147 22.72 9.15 20.68
N PHE A 148 22.38 8.37 21.71
CA PHE A 148 22.50 8.80 23.11
C PHE A 148 23.42 7.92 23.96
N LEU A 149 23.92 6.80 23.44
CA LEU A 149 24.87 5.93 24.14
C LEU A 149 26.25 6.59 24.24
N LEU A 150 26.83 6.60 25.43
CA LEU A 150 28.20 7.05 25.66
C LEU A 150 29.18 5.92 25.31
N ASP A 151 30.15 6.21 24.46
CA ASP A 151 31.26 5.29 24.18
C ASP A 151 32.33 5.41 25.27
N ASP A 152 32.91 4.27 25.68
CA ASP A 152 34.00 4.15 26.68
C ASP A 152 35.24 5.03 26.40
N LYS A 153 35.31 5.68 25.23
CA LYS A 153 36.45 6.47 24.77
C LYS A 153 36.29 8.00 24.91
N ARG A 154 35.20 8.52 25.48
CA ARG A 154 35.01 9.96 25.74
C ARG A 154 34.83 10.24 27.22
N ASP A 155 35.94 10.20 27.96
CA ASP A 155 36.42 11.33 28.76
C ASP A 155 37.61 10.87 29.60
N GLY A 156 38.79 11.36 29.21
CA GLY A 156 39.95 11.40 30.08
C GLY A 156 39.72 12.45 31.16
N SER A 157 39.09 12.06 32.26
CA SER A 157 39.14 12.79 33.53
C SER A 157 38.90 11.85 34.71
N ASP A 158 39.97 11.59 35.46
CA ASP A 158 39.99 11.25 36.89
C ASP A 158 38.97 10.23 37.45
N PHE A 159 38.87 9.04 36.84
CA PHE A 159 38.40 7.86 37.60
C PHE A 159 39.60 7.02 38.05
N PRO A 160 40.00 7.07 39.33
CA PRO A 160 41.15 6.32 39.81
C PRO A 160 40.92 4.82 39.62
N LYS A 161 41.92 4.15 39.03
CA LYS A 161 42.01 2.70 38.74
C LYS A 161 41.89 1.77 39.96
N GLU A 162 41.59 2.30 41.15
CA GLU A 162 41.30 1.55 42.38
C GLU A 162 39.82 1.14 42.53
N LYS A 163 38.93 1.52 41.60
CA LYS A 163 37.48 1.21 41.63
C LYS A 163 37.06 -0.13 41.00
N ASP A 164 37.97 -0.87 40.36
CA ASP A 164 37.63 -2.13 39.68
C ASP A 164 37.18 -3.24 40.65
N HIS A 165 37.69 -3.26 41.88
CA HIS A 165 37.28 -4.26 42.88
C HIS A 165 35.83 -4.06 43.35
N MET A 166 35.33 -2.82 43.48
CA MET A 166 33.95 -2.62 43.95
C MET A 166 32.92 -3.04 42.89
N SER A 167 33.21 -2.83 41.60
CA SER A 167 32.35 -3.34 40.52
C SER A 167 32.27 -4.86 40.58
N LYS A 168 33.42 -5.54 40.66
CA LYS A 168 33.47 -7.00 40.74
C LYS A 168 32.76 -7.55 41.99
N VAL A 169 32.87 -6.86 43.12
CA VAL A 169 32.09 -7.19 44.34
C VAL A 169 30.60 -7.08 44.08
N LEU A 170 30.14 -5.98 43.48
CA LEU A 170 28.72 -5.78 43.16
C LEU A 170 28.23 -6.79 42.13
N ASP A 171 29.02 -7.11 41.11
CA ASP A 171 28.68 -8.07 40.07
C ASP A 171 28.55 -9.48 40.64
N TYR A 172 29.47 -9.90 41.52
CA TYR A 172 29.36 -11.17 42.22
C TYR A 172 28.15 -11.23 43.15
N VAL A 173 27.92 -10.17 43.94
CA VAL A 173 26.76 -10.07 44.83
C VAL A 173 25.46 -10.12 44.04
N ARG A 174 25.35 -9.37 42.93
CA ARG A 174 24.16 -9.36 42.05
C ARG A 174 23.95 -10.67 41.32
N SER A 175 25.01 -11.38 40.95
CA SER A 175 24.87 -12.69 40.29
C SER A 175 24.46 -13.79 41.28
N ASN A 176 24.75 -13.62 42.57
CA ASN A 176 24.59 -14.66 43.59
C ASN A 176 23.67 -14.27 44.78
N TYR A 177 22.97 -13.13 44.73
CA TYR A 177 22.20 -12.61 45.88
C TYR A 177 21.13 -13.58 46.41
N GLN A 178 20.59 -14.44 45.55
CA GLN A 178 19.57 -15.44 45.92
C GLN A 178 20.15 -16.55 46.82
N ASN A 179 21.46 -16.76 46.77
CA ASN A 179 22.17 -17.78 47.54
C ASN A 179 22.67 -17.23 48.88
N ARG A 180 22.96 -18.13 49.82
CA ARG A 180 23.65 -17.75 51.07
C ARG A 180 25.13 -17.51 50.76
N ILE A 181 25.47 -16.28 50.40
CA ILE A 181 26.86 -15.88 50.18
C ILE A 181 27.48 -15.30 51.45
N SER A 182 28.71 -15.71 51.76
CA SER A 182 29.50 -15.17 52.86
C SER A 182 30.58 -14.19 52.35
N LEU A 183 31.05 -13.30 53.22
CA LEU A 183 32.15 -12.40 52.87
C LEU A 183 33.42 -13.19 52.48
N GLN A 184 33.63 -14.37 53.08
CA GLN A 184 34.73 -15.26 52.76
C GLN A 184 34.66 -15.72 51.31
N GLU A 185 33.50 -16.19 50.86
CA GLU A 185 33.31 -16.65 49.47
C GLU A 185 33.57 -15.55 48.44
N VAL A 186 33.09 -14.32 48.71
CA VAL A 186 33.37 -13.18 47.81
C VAL A 186 34.85 -12.80 47.83
N ALA A 187 35.51 -12.95 48.97
CA ALA A 187 36.95 -12.70 49.09
C ALA A 187 37.76 -13.75 48.32
N ASP A 188 37.37 -15.02 48.41
CA ASP A 188 38.02 -16.12 47.71
C ASP A 188 37.87 -15.99 46.19
N GLU A 189 36.68 -15.66 45.68
CA GLU A 189 36.43 -15.43 44.25
C GLU A 189 37.27 -14.27 43.68
N LEU A 190 37.44 -13.21 44.48
CA LEU A 190 38.19 -12.03 44.07
C LEU A 190 39.69 -12.13 44.39
N TYR A 191 40.15 -13.26 44.91
CA TYR A 191 41.52 -13.48 45.38
C TYR A 191 41.99 -12.41 46.40
N LEU A 192 41.09 -11.98 47.28
CA LEU A 192 41.32 -10.98 48.33
C LEU A 192 41.23 -11.61 49.73
N SER A 193 41.84 -10.97 50.73
CA SER A 193 41.59 -11.36 52.12
C SER A 193 40.23 -10.83 52.62
N PRO A 194 39.47 -11.59 53.41
CA PRO A 194 38.19 -11.14 53.97
C PRO A 194 38.30 -9.84 54.79
N THR A 195 39.42 -9.69 55.52
CA THR A 195 39.71 -8.50 56.33
C THR A 195 39.88 -7.26 55.45
N TYR A 196 40.59 -7.39 54.31
CA TYR A 196 40.72 -6.31 53.34
C TYR A 196 39.37 -5.99 52.70
N LEU A 197 38.64 -7.02 52.24
CA LEU A 197 37.36 -6.86 51.56
C LEU A 197 36.32 -6.18 52.46
N SER A 198 36.22 -6.57 53.74
CA SER A 198 35.32 -5.94 54.71
C SER A 198 35.58 -4.44 54.86
N LYS A 199 36.86 -4.06 55.06
CA LYS A 199 37.27 -2.66 55.16
C LYS A 199 37.02 -1.90 53.86
N TYR A 200 37.29 -2.53 52.73
CA TYR A 200 37.10 -1.96 51.40
C TYR A 200 35.61 -1.69 51.10
N ILE A 201 34.72 -2.66 51.37
CA ILE A 201 33.27 -2.49 51.21
C ILE A 201 32.74 -1.38 52.10
N ARG A 202 33.15 -1.35 53.38
CA ARG A 202 32.69 -0.33 54.31
C ARG A 202 33.18 1.07 53.94
N LYS A 203 34.41 1.18 53.44
CA LYS A 203 34.99 2.44 52.94
C LYS A 203 34.25 2.96 51.71
N ASN A 204 33.89 2.09 50.77
CA ASN A 204 33.31 2.50 49.48
C ASN A 204 31.78 2.60 49.48
N SER A 205 31.07 1.77 50.25
CA SER A 205 29.59 1.72 50.29
C SER A 205 28.97 2.36 51.53
N GLY A 206 29.79 2.71 52.55
CA GLY A 206 29.32 3.17 53.86
C GLY A 206 28.65 2.08 54.70
N LYS A 207 28.53 0.86 54.20
CA LYS A 207 27.74 -0.26 54.76
C LYS A 207 28.61 -1.50 54.97
N GLY A 208 28.21 -2.39 55.88
CA GLY A 208 28.83 -3.71 55.99
C GLY A 208 28.42 -4.61 54.81
N PHE A 209 29.13 -5.73 54.59
CA PHE A 209 28.80 -6.67 53.51
C PHE A 209 27.37 -7.22 53.61
N VAL A 210 26.90 -7.55 54.81
CA VAL A 210 25.53 -8.04 55.03
C VAL A 210 24.50 -6.98 54.64
N ASP A 211 24.76 -5.73 54.98
CA ASP A 211 23.88 -4.60 54.64
C ASP A 211 23.88 -4.32 53.12
N LEU A 212 25.03 -4.46 52.46
CA LEU A 212 25.17 -4.36 51.01
C LEU A 212 24.38 -5.47 50.29
N LEU A 213 24.57 -6.73 50.72
CA LEU A 213 23.81 -7.87 50.20
C LEU A 213 22.31 -7.67 50.41
N ASN A 214 21.92 -7.23 51.60
CA ASN A 214 20.52 -6.95 51.91
C ASN A 214 19.95 -5.80 51.07
N SER A 215 20.73 -4.77 50.74
CA SER A 215 20.25 -3.71 49.84
C SER A 215 19.97 -4.23 48.43
N VAL A 216 20.83 -5.10 47.89
CA VAL A 216 20.61 -5.74 46.57
C VAL A 216 19.40 -6.69 46.64
N ARG A 217 19.25 -7.46 47.72
CA ARG A 217 18.06 -8.30 47.90
C ARG A 217 16.78 -7.47 48.01
N LEU A 218 16.84 -6.33 48.71
CA LEU A 218 15.69 -5.45 48.88
C LEU A 218 15.28 -4.78 47.57
N SER A 219 16.20 -4.41 46.67
CA SER A 219 15.83 -3.87 45.36
C SER A 219 15.01 -4.87 44.54
N HIS A 220 15.42 -6.14 44.49
CA HIS A 220 14.66 -7.19 43.82
C HIS A 220 13.35 -7.54 44.55
N VAL A 221 13.31 -7.45 45.88
CA VAL A 221 12.05 -7.57 46.63
C VAL A 221 11.09 -6.44 46.26
N MET A 222 11.58 -5.21 46.10
CA MET A 222 10.74 -4.07 45.69
C MET A 222 10.15 -4.31 44.31
N GLU A 223 10.95 -4.77 43.36
CA GLU A 223 10.47 -5.20 42.03
C GLU A 223 9.38 -6.27 42.16
N ASP A 224 9.64 -7.36 42.88
CA ASP A 224 8.65 -8.43 43.06
C ASP A 224 7.37 -7.95 43.79
N LEU A 225 7.47 -6.99 44.71
CA LEU A 225 6.32 -6.42 45.41
C LEU A 225 5.50 -5.49 44.53
N MET A 226 6.14 -4.74 43.64
CA MET A 226 5.53 -3.77 42.74
C MET A 226 4.88 -4.43 41.54
N TYR A 227 5.53 -5.43 40.95
CA TYR A 227 5.17 -5.94 39.63
C TYR A 227 4.66 -7.39 39.64
N THR A 228 4.58 -8.05 40.80
CA THR A 228 4.07 -9.44 40.87
C THR A 228 3.06 -9.67 41.99
N ASP A 229 2.19 -10.65 41.76
CA ASP A 229 1.27 -11.18 42.79
C ASP A 229 1.88 -12.29 43.65
N ILE A 230 3.19 -12.53 43.54
CA ILE A 230 3.86 -13.61 44.27
C ILE A 230 3.69 -13.38 45.78
N PRO A 231 3.19 -14.35 46.57
CA PRO A 231 3.03 -14.18 48.01
C PRO A 231 4.34 -13.74 48.68
N VAL A 232 4.27 -12.83 49.66
CA VAL A 232 5.46 -12.27 50.35
C VAL A 232 6.39 -13.37 50.91
N ILE A 233 5.81 -14.51 51.32
CA ILE A 233 6.55 -15.73 51.66
C ILE A 233 7.48 -16.19 50.54
N LYS A 234 6.95 -16.34 49.33
CA LYS A 234 7.73 -16.77 48.17
C LYS A 234 8.74 -15.72 47.74
N ILE A 235 8.41 -14.43 47.87
CA ILE A 235 9.34 -13.33 47.57
C ILE A 235 10.55 -13.35 48.50
N ALA A 236 10.34 -13.58 49.80
CA ALA A 236 11.44 -13.70 50.75
C ALA A 236 12.39 -14.83 50.35
N MET A 237 11.85 -16.01 50.03
CA MET A 237 12.65 -17.17 49.64
C MET A 237 13.35 -16.97 48.28
N LYS A 238 12.64 -16.42 47.29
CA LYS A 238 13.16 -16.13 45.94
C LYS A 238 14.35 -15.16 45.98
N ASN A 239 14.33 -14.19 46.89
CA ASN A 239 15.36 -13.16 47.00
C ASN A 239 16.41 -13.47 48.09
N GLY A 240 16.56 -14.74 48.50
CA GLY A 240 17.64 -15.19 49.38
C GLY A 240 17.49 -14.86 50.87
N PHE A 241 16.30 -14.45 51.34
CA PHE A 241 16.05 -14.29 52.77
C PHE A 241 15.74 -15.64 53.43
N ALA A 242 16.34 -15.88 54.61
CA ALA A 242 16.14 -17.13 55.35
C ALA A 242 14.69 -17.33 55.86
N SER A 243 13.93 -16.24 56.02
CA SER A 243 12.51 -16.29 56.38
C SER A 243 11.81 -14.96 56.07
N VAL A 244 10.48 -14.97 56.07
CA VAL A 244 9.68 -13.74 55.95
C VAL A 244 9.90 -12.80 57.13
N ALA A 245 10.17 -13.32 58.32
CA ALA A 245 10.49 -12.48 59.48
C ALA A 245 11.79 -11.70 59.24
N ALA A 246 12.81 -12.34 58.63
CA ALA A 246 14.05 -11.68 58.26
C ALA A 246 13.82 -10.59 57.21
N LEU A 247 13.03 -10.89 56.16
CA LEU A 247 12.65 -9.89 55.17
C LEU A 247 11.89 -8.72 55.81
N ASN A 248 10.86 -8.99 56.61
CA ASN A 248 10.03 -7.96 57.23
C ASN A 248 10.85 -7.03 58.13
N LYS A 249 11.83 -7.57 58.86
CA LYS A 249 12.72 -6.77 59.71
C LYS A 249 13.53 -5.78 58.87
N VAL A 250 14.30 -6.29 57.90
CA VAL A 250 15.19 -5.47 57.06
C VAL A 250 14.39 -4.50 56.19
N PHE A 251 13.23 -4.93 55.67
CA PHE A 251 12.35 -4.10 54.87
C PHE A 251 11.71 -2.97 55.70
N LYS A 252 11.28 -3.25 56.94
CA LYS A 252 10.70 -2.23 57.84
C LYS A 252 11.76 -1.24 58.33
N GLU A 253 12.98 -1.69 58.58
CA GLU A 253 14.11 -0.83 58.91
C GLU A 253 14.44 0.15 57.75
N THR A 254 14.27 -0.29 56.50
CA THR A 254 14.60 0.50 55.31
C THR A 254 13.45 1.39 54.84
N TYR A 255 12.22 0.86 54.74
CA TYR A 255 11.07 1.51 54.11
C TYR A 255 9.97 1.94 55.11
N GLN A 256 10.21 1.77 56.41
CA GLN A 256 9.27 2.10 57.51
C GLN A 256 7.90 1.41 57.44
N ALA A 257 7.70 0.48 56.50
CA ALA A 257 6.49 -0.32 56.31
C ALA A 257 6.84 -1.81 56.18
N THR A 258 5.86 -2.70 56.28
CA THR A 258 6.09 -4.12 55.94
C THR A 258 5.83 -4.35 54.45
N PRO A 259 6.48 -5.35 53.81
CA PRO A 259 6.22 -5.73 52.41
C PRO A 259 4.72 -5.88 52.06
N SER A 260 3.95 -6.49 52.97
CA SER A 260 2.51 -6.69 52.80
C SER A 260 1.72 -5.38 52.84
N VAL A 261 2.08 -4.46 53.73
CA VAL A 261 1.45 -3.13 53.82
C VAL A 261 1.82 -2.30 52.59
N TYR A 262 3.09 -2.34 52.18
CA TYR A 262 3.60 -1.66 51.00
C TYR A 262 2.84 -2.08 49.73
N ARG A 263 2.69 -3.40 49.51
CA ARG A 263 1.91 -3.94 48.39
C ARG A 263 0.43 -3.57 48.46
N LYS A 264 -0.17 -3.58 49.65
CA LYS A 264 -1.60 -3.27 49.83
C LYS A 264 -1.92 -1.80 49.53
N ASN A 265 -1.00 -0.90 49.83
CA ASN A 265 -1.16 0.52 49.53
C ASN A 265 -1.05 0.80 48.01
N LYS A 266 -0.16 0.11 47.28
CA LYS A 266 -0.06 0.21 45.81
C LYS A 266 -1.23 -0.41 45.03
N LYS A 267 -1.84 -1.49 45.52
CA LYS A 267 -3.00 -2.13 44.86
C LYS A 267 -4.30 -1.32 44.91
N LYS A 268 -4.30 -0.15 45.55
CA LYS A 268 -5.48 0.68 45.77
C LYS A 268 -5.45 1.98 44.96
N ASN A 269 -4.99 1.95 43.70
CA ASN A 269 -5.09 3.09 42.80
C ASN A 269 -6.40 3.04 42.00
N LYS A 270 -7.34 3.91 42.38
CA LYS A 270 -8.55 4.25 41.63
C LYS A 270 -8.26 5.22 40.47
N ASP A 271 -7.01 5.71 40.35
CA ASP A 271 -6.65 6.88 39.54
C ASP A 271 -6.01 6.53 38.17
N ASP A 272 -5.62 5.28 37.90
CA ASP A 272 -4.99 4.87 36.61
C ASP A 272 -5.90 5.12 35.40
N LYS A 273 -7.23 5.04 35.58
CA LYS A 273 -8.19 5.31 34.51
C LYS A 273 -8.25 6.80 34.15
N GLU A 274 -8.23 7.69 35.14
CA GLU A 274 -8.31 9.14 34.92
C GLU A 274 -7.04 9.67 34.22
N PHE A 275 -5.86 9.17 34.60
CA PHE A 275 -4.61 9.53 33.94
C PHE A 275 -4.53 9.00 32.51
N ARG A 276 -4.99 7.76 32.25
CA ARG A 276 -5.12 7.22 30.89
C ARG A 276 -6.07 8.03 30.02
N GLU A 277 -7.23 8.43 30.54
CA GLU A 277 -8.19 9.26 29.81
C GLU A 277 -7.62 10.66 29.50
N LYS A 278 -6.92 11.28 30.45
CA LYS A 278 -6.23 12.57 30.23
C LYS A 278 -5.10 12.45 29.21
N ALA A 279 -4.28 11.40 29.29
CA ALA A 279 -3.22 11.13 28.35
C ALA A 279 -3.77 10.84 26.94
N ALA A 280 -4.85 10.05 26.83
CA ALA A 280 -5.54 9.83 25.56
C ALA A 280 -6.02 11.16 24.97
N ALA A 281 -6.68 12.00 25.76
CA ALA A 281 -7.18 13.30 25.32
C ALA A 281 -6.04 14.23 24.87
N TYR A 282 -4.91 14.26 25.60
CA TYR A 282 -3.71 15.00 25.22
C TYR A 282 -3.16 14.52 23.86
N LEU A 283 -2.96 13.21 23.72
CA LEU A 283 -2.40 12.60 22.50
C LEU A 283 -3.31 12.83 21.28
N HIS A 284 -4.63 12.66 21.42
CA HIS A 284 -5.59 12.92 20.35
C HIS A 284 -5.60 14.39 19.92
N LYS A 285 -5.49 15.33 20.87
CA LYS A 285 -5.45 16.76 20.58
C LYS A 285 -4.18 17.15 19.81
N HIS A 286 -3.02 16.66 20.23
CA HIS A 286 -1.74 16.97 19.60
C HIS A 286 -1.57 16.27 18.24
N ARG A 287 -2.02 15.02 18.09
CA ARG A 287 -2.00 14.31 16.82
C ARG A 287 -2.83 15.00 15.73
N LYS A 288 -4.04 15.50 16.06
CA LYS A 288 -4.84 16.32 15.12
C LYS A 288 -4.16 17.62 14.69
N GLN A 289 -3.27 18.18 15.52
CA GLN A 289 -2.51 19.39 15.19
C GLN A 289 -1.27 19.08 14.34
N GLU A 290 -0.60 17.95 14.60
CA GLU A 290 0.53 17.46 13.81
C GLU A 290 0.06 16.95 12.44
N GLU A 291 -1.04 16.19 12.38
CA GLU A 291 -1.70 15.79 11.13
C GLU A 291 -2.13 17.02 10.31
N ARG A 292 -2.70 18.07 10.94
CA ARG A 292 -3.00 19.33 10.24
C ARG A 292 -1.76 20.02 9.65
N LYS A 293 -0.65 20.07 10.37
CA LYS A 293 0.61 20.67 9.89
C LYS A 293 1.29 19.86 8.80
N GLN A 294 1.11 18.54 8.80
CA GLN A 294 1.67 17.65 7.78
C GLN A 294 0.79 17.62 6.51
N ILE A 295 -0.54 17.64 6.69
CA ILE A 295 -1.53 17.85 5.62
C ILE A 295 -1.34 19.20 4.91
N GLU A 296 -0.95 20.26 5.66
CA GLU A 296 -0.63 21.58 5.09
C GLU A 296 0.60 21.59 4.15
N ASN A 297 1.52 20.63 4.26
CA ASN A 297 2.71 20.53 3.37
C ASN A 297 2.59 19.45 2.27
N GLU A 298 1.80 18.40 2.46
CA GLU A 298 1.69 17.28 1.50
C GLU A 298 0.52 17.41 0.51
N ASN A 299 -0.53 18.17 0.82
CA ASN A 299 -1.77 18.21 0.02
C ASN A 299 -2.00 19.50 -0.76
N PHE A 300 -0.95 20.28 -1.03
CA PHE A 300 -1.06 21.53 -1.78
C PHE A 300 -0.83 21.32 -3.27
N LEU A 301 -1.89 21.47 -4.05
CA LEU A 301 -1.80 21.56 -5.49
C LEU A 301 -1.49 23.01 -5.88
N SER A 302 -0.36 23.24 -6.55
CA SER A 302 -0.02 24.53 -7.16
C SER A 302 0.16 24.31 -8.65
N LEU A 303 -0.68 24.93 -9.47
CA LEU A 303 -0.56 24.86 -10.93
C LEU A 303 0.40 25.93 -11.44
N SER A 304 1.67 25.57 -11.64
CA SER A 304 2.64 26.38 -12.38
C SER A 304 2.78 25.85 -13.80
N GLN A 305 2.83 26.71 -14.83
CA GLN A 305 2.95 26.29 -16.23
C GLN A 305 4.29 25.60 -16.58
N ASP A 306 5.22 25.51 -15.63
CA ASP A 306 6.62 25.13 -15.87
C ASP A 306 6.83 23.61 -15.98
N HIS A 307 5.86 22.76 -15.61
CA HIS A 307 6.01 21.30 -15.55
C HIS A 307 4.89 20.50 -16.23
N VAL A 308 4.55 20.86 -17.47
CA VAL A 308 3.37 20.30 -18.14
C VAL A 308 3.72 19.54 -19.43
N GLN A 309 3.13 18.37 -19.62
CA GLN A 309 3.38 17.50 -20.78
C GLN A 309 2.08 17.05 -21.48
N PRO A 310 2.10 16.73 -22.78
CA PRO A 310 0.88 16.35 -23.49
C PRO A 310 0.38 14.97 -23.04
N MET A 311 -0.94 14.84 -22.87
CA MET A 311 -1.57 13.55 -22.63
C MET A 311 -1.62 12.74 -23.93
N LYS A 312 -0.95 11.59 -23.94
CA LYS A 312 -0.89 10.69 -25.10
C LYS A 312 -2.03 9.66 -25.09
N LEU A 313 -2.50 9.31 -23.90
CA LEU A 313 -3.45 8.22 -23.67
C LEU A 313 -4.80 8.45 -24.37
N THR A 314 -5.26 7.46 -25.11
CA THR A 314 -6.60 7.37 -25.73
C THR A 314 -7.23 6.01 -25.42
N CYS A 315 -8.49 5.99 -25.02
CA CYS A 315 -9.18 4.75 -24.66
C CYS A 315 -9.44 3.84 -25.86
N LEU A 316 -9.22 2.55 -25.67
CA LEU A 316 -9.46 1.44 -26.60
C LEU A 316 -10.58 0.56 -26.03
N MET A 317 -11.56 0.15 -26.86
CA MET A 317 -12.62 -0.77 -26.44
C MET A 317 -12.32 -2.19 -26.90
N ASN A 318 -12.15 -3.11 -25.96
CA ASN A 318 -12.08 -4.55 -26.24
C ASN A 318 -13.52 -5.08 -26.41
N THR A 319 -13.94 -5.45 -27.62
CA THR A 319 -15.32 -5.88 -27.88
C THR A 319 -15.55 -7.39 -27.82
N GLY A 320 -14.49 -8.19 -27.81
CA GLY A 320 -14.61 -9.65 -27.90
C GLY A 320 -14.34 -10.19 -29.30
N GLN A 321 -15.01 -11.29 -29.63
CA GLN A 321 -14.89 -11.99 -30.90
C GLN A 321 -15.52 -11.17 -32.03
N ALA A 322 -14.99 -11.30 -33.25
CA ALA A 322 -15.48 -10.57 -34.42
C ALA A 322 -16.99 -10.78 -34.64
N SER A 323 -17.45 -12.03 -34.49
CA SER A 323 -18.84 -12.44 -34.66
C SER A 323 -19.82 -11.71 -33.73
N ASP A 324 -19.37 -11.29 -32.53
CA ASP A 324 -20.19 -10.53 -31.59
C ASP A 324 -20.54 -9.14 -32.11
N LEU A 325 -19.69 -8.53 -32.95
CA LEU A 325 -19.92 -7.18 -33.49
C LEU A 325 -21.05 -7.14 -34.53
N ALA A 326 -21.43 -8.29 -35.09
CA ALA A 326 -22.59 -8.38 -35.97
C ALA A 326 -23.93 -8.31 -35.21
N LYS A 327 -23.92 -8.54 -33.89
CA LYS A 327 -25.14 -8.52 -33.06
C LYS A 327 -25.59 -7.08 -32.83
N ALA A 328 -26.87 -6.81 -33.07
CA ALA A 328 -27.46 -5.47 -32.89
C ALA A 328 -27.27 -4.92 -31.47
N PHE A 329 -27.34 -5.80 -30.46
CA PHE A 329 -27.10 -5.44 -29.07
C PHE A 329 -25.68 -4.90 -28.84
N THR A 330 -24.65 -5.61 -29.32
CA THR A 330 -23.25 -5.19 -29.28
C THR A 330 -23.04 -3.86 -30.01
N GLN A 331 -23.65 -3.69 -31.19
CA GLN A 331 -23.56 -2.44 -31.95
C GLN A 331 -24.15 -1.26 -31.17
N ASN A 332 -25.27 -1.44 -30.48
CA ASN A 332 -25.86 -0.41 -29.63
C ASN A 332 -24.92 -0.01 -28.47
N GLN A 333 -24.26 -0.98 -27.84
CA GLN A 333 -23.27 -0.73 -26.79
C GLN A 333 -22.03 -0.01 -27.34
N ILE A 334 -21.52 -0.40 -28.51
CA ILE A 334 -20.44 0.33 -29.20
C ILE A 334 -20.84 1.78 -29.47
N LEU A 335 -22.06 2.02 -29.94
CA LEU A 335 -22.58 3.36 -30.18
C LEU A 335 -22.75 4.17 -28.88
N TYR A 336 -23.13 3.53 -27.78
CA TYR A 336 -23.12 4.15 -26.45
C TYR A 336 -21.69 4.59 -26.10
N CYS A 337 -20.72 3.69 -26.16
CA CYS A 337 -19.32 3.95 -25.85
C CYS A 337 -18.73 5.08 -26.72
N LYS A 338 -19.05 5.10 -28.01
CA LYS A 338 -18.66 6.18 -28.92
C LYS A 338 -19.21 7.53 -28.47
N ARG A 339 -20.52 7.61 -28.16
CA ARG A 339 -21.20 8.88 -27.83
C ARG A 339 -20.88 9.39 -26.44
N LYS A 340 -20.80 8.50 -25.45
CA LYS A 340 -20.65 8.83 -24.03
C LYS A 340 -19.21 8.78 -23.55
N LEU A 341 -18.45 7.79 -24.00
CA LEU A 341 -17.07 7.57 -23.54
C LEU A 341 -16.02 8.10 -24.54
N GLY A 342 -16.45 8.69 -25.66
CA GLY A 342 -15.56 9.25 -26.68
C GLY A 342 -14.67 8.22 -27.38
N ILE A 343 -14.97 6.93 -27.26
CA ILE A 343 -14.12 5.86 -27.80
C ILE A 343 -14.18 5.85 -29.33
N LYS A 344 -13.00 5.74 -29.95
CA LYS A 344 -12.85 5.67 -31.42
C LYS A 344 -12.27 4.36 -31.91
N TYR A 345 -11.43 3.69 -31.11
CA TYR A 345 -10.80 2.43 -31.49
C TYR A 345 -11.55 1.23 -30.94
N ILE A 346 -11.89 0.30 -31.82
CA ILE A 346 -12.66 -0.91 -31.49
C ILE A 346 -11.78 -2.13 -31.76
N ARG A 347 -11.38 -2.82 -30.69
CA ARG A 347 -10.53 -4.00 -30.73
C ARG A 347 -11.33 -5.29 -30.72
N PHE A 348 -11.11 -6.12 -31.73
CA PHE A 348 -11.73 -7.45 -31.86
C PHE A 348 -10.74 -8.48 -32.44
N TRP A 349 -11.04 -9.76 -32.22
CA TRP A 349 -10.22 -10.91 -32.62
C TRP A 349 -11.09 -12.03 -33.22
N ASN A 350 -10.48 -13.15 -33.60
CA ASN A 350 -11.17 -14.33 -34.16
C ASN A 350 -11.92 -14.06 -35.48
N ILE A 351 -11.26 -13.41 -36.44
CA ILE A 351 -11.82 -13.23 -37.79
C ILE A 351 -11.97 -14.55 -38.57
N PHE A 352 -11.34 -15.63 -38.08
CA PHE A 352 -11.36 -16.98 -38.66
C PHE A 352 -12.34 -17.95 -37.96
N GLU A 353 -13.12 -17.48 -36.99
CA GLU A 353 -14.13 -18.34 -36.35
C GLU A 353 -15.12 -18.87 -37.39
N GLU A 354 -15.62 -20.11 -37.21
CA GLU A 354 -16.57 -20.75 -38.12
C GLU A 354 -17.79 -19.86 -38.42
N SER A 355 -18.28 -19.12 -37.41
CA SER A 355 -19.41 -18.18 -37.52
C SER A 355 -19.15 -17.05 -38.54
N MET A 356 -17.88 -16.67 -38.75
CA MET A 356 -17.44 -15.67 -39.72
C MET A 356 -17.43 -16.22 -41.15
N ARG A 357 -17.47 -17.55 -41.33
CA ARG A 357 -17.46 -18.23 -42.63
C ARG A 357 -16.28 -17.82 -43.53
N LEU A 358 -15.16 -17.44 -42.89
CA LEU A 358 -13.93 -17.07 -43.56
C LEU A 358 -12.98 -18.27 -43.56
N ASP A 359 -13.12 -19.12 -44.57
CA ASP A 359 -12.28 -20.30 -44.72
C ASP A 359 -10.98 -19.94 -45.47
N HIS A 360 -9.87 -19.90 -44.73
CA HIS A 360 -8.53 -19.61 -45.24
C HIS A 360 -7.94 -20.77 -46.07
N ALA A 361 -8.50 -21.99 -45.99
CA ALA A 361 -8.03 -23.16 -46.71
C ALA A 361 -8.53 -23.21 -48.18
N LEU A 362 -9.49 -22.36 -48.56
CA LEU A 362 -10.01 -22.30 -49.93
C LEU A 362 -8.99 -21.81 -50.97
N GLY A 363 -7.93 -21.14 -50.51
CA GLY A 363 -6.87 -20.53 -51.32
C GLY A 363 -7.24 -19.16 -51.93
N PRO A 364 -6.25 -18.44 -52.49
CA PRO A 364 -6.41 -17.07 -52.99
C PRO A 364 -7.60 -16.88 -53.95
N GLY A 365 -8.34 -15.79 -53.77
CA GLY A 365 -9.47 -15.43 -54.62
C GLY A 365 -10.75 -16.22 -54.37
N LYS A 366 -10.76 -17.16 -53.42
CA LYS A 366 -11.95 -17.91 -52.98
C LYS A 366 -12.37 -17.61 -51.54
N PHE A 367 -11.71 -16.67 -50.87
CA PHE A 367 -12.05 -16.27 -49.51
C PHE A 367 -13.39 -15.51 -49.44
N HIS A 368 -14.20 -15.83 -48.43
CA HIS A 368 -15.51 -15.24 -48.23
C HIS A 368 -15.50 -14.18 -47.12
N TYR A 369 -15.36 -12.91 -47.50
CA TYR A 369 -15.29 -11.79 -46.54
C TYR A 369 -16.65 -11.23 -46.07
N GLY A 370 -17.78 -11.81 -46.49
CA GLY A 370 -19.10 -11.20 -46.30
C GLY A 370 -19.45 -10.80 -44.86
N ARG A 371 -19.22 -11.69 -43.87
CA ARG A 371 -19.46 -11.38 -42.45
C ARG A 371 -18.50 -10.33 -41.90
N LEU A 372 -17.23 -10.41 -42.30
CA LEU A 372 -16.24 -9.43 -41.89
C LEU A 372 -16.56 -8.04 -42.48
N ASP A 373 -17.04 -8.00 -43.72
CA ASP A 373 -17.51 -6.79 -44.37
C ASP A 373 -18.73 -6.18 -43.65
N GLU A 374 -19.68 -6.98 -43.15
CA GLU A 374 -20.81 -6.48 -42.35
C GLU A 374 -20.32 -5.68 -41.12
N ILE A 375 -19.33 -6.23 -40.41
CA ILE A 375 -18.75 -5.63 -39.20
C ILE A 375 -17.93 -4.39 -39.53
N LEU A 376 -17.02 -4.49 -40.50
CA LEU A 376 -16.15 -3.40 -40.90
C LEU A 376 -16.94 -2.25 -41.53
N ASP A 377 -17.97 -2.52 -42.32
CA ASP A 377 -18.88 -1.51 -42.86
C ASP A 377 -19.57 -0.74 -41.73
N PHE A 378 -20.05 -1.44 -40.69
CA PHE A 378 -20.66 -0.79 -39.53
C PHE A 378 -19.66 0.16 -38.87
N LEU A 379 -18.44 -0.31 -38.57
CA LEU A 379 -17.41 0.52 -37.93
C LEU A 379 -17.05 1.75 -38.79
N VAL A 380 -16.83 1.56 -40.09
CA VAL A 380 -16.49 2.63 -41.03
C VAL A 380 -17.63 3.65 -41.16
N LYS A 381 -18.89 3.20 -41.31
CA LYS A 381 -20.07 4.08 -41.35
C LYS A 381 -20.23 4.90 -40.07
N GLN A 382 -19.80 4.34 -38.94
CA GLN A 382 -19.80 5.02 -37.65
C GLN A 382 -18.52 5.82 -37.38
N HIS A 383 -17.61 5.98 -38.34
CA HIS A 383 -16.33 6.69 -38.14
C HIS A 383 -15.52 6.14 -36.95
N LEU A 384 -15.59 4.82 -36.73
CA LEU A 384 -14.80 4.09 -35.76
C LEU A 384 -13.61 3.45 -36.47
N TYR A 385 -12.50 3.33 -35.77
CA TYR A 385 -11.26 2.75 -36.27
C TYR A 385 -11.12 1.30 -35.78
N PRO A 386 -11.11 0.32 -36.70
CA PRO A 386 -10.78 -1.05 -36.36
C PRO A 386 -9.37 -1.16 -35.78
N TYR A 387 -9.28 -1.83 -34.63
CA TYR A 387 -8.06 -2.45 -34.12
C TYR A 387 -8.24 -3.96 -34.28
N ILE A 388 -7.64 -4.54 -35.31
CA ILE A 388 -7.86 -5.94 -35.67
C ILE A 388 -6.72 -6.78 -35.11
N GLU A 389 -7.04 -7.70 -34.20
CA GLU A 389 -6.11 -8.77 -33.82
C GLU A 389 -6.15 -9.84 -34.92
N LEU A 390 -5.01 -10.03 -35.57
CA LEU A 390 -4.87 -10.90 -36.74
C LEU A 390 -4.54 -12.35 -36.39
N ARG A 391 -4.39 -12.65 -35.10
CA ARG A 391 -4.26 -14.01 -34.55
C ARG A 391 -5.46 -14.33 -33.66
N SER A 392 -5.85 -15.58 -33.65
CA SER A 392 -6.99 -16.09 -32.90
C SER A 392 -6.64 -16.16 -31.42
N LYS A 393 -7.61 -15.80 -30.59
CA LYS A 393 -7.54 -15.89 -29.13
C LYS A 393 -8.67 -16.79 -28.63
N PRO A 394 -8.37 -17.82 -27.81
CA PRO A 394 -9.41 -18.63 -27.19
C PRO A 394 -10.26 -17.75 -26.26
N ARG A 395 -11.57 -18.00 -26.25
CA ARG A 395 -12.48 -17.42 -25.27
C ARG A 395 -12.44 -18.28 -24.02
N ARG A 396 -11.89 -17.72 -22.94
CA ARG A 396 -11.78 -18.35 -21.63
C ARG A 396 -12.65 -17.61 -20.63
N LEU A 397 -13.39 -18.35 -19.82
CA LEU A 397 -14.15 -17.82 -18.70
C LEU A 397 -13.56 -18.35 -17.38
N LEU A 398 -13.25 -17.44 -16.48
CA LEU A 398 -12.49 -17.71 -15.25
C LEU A 398 -13.34 -17.49 -14.00
N ARG A 399 -13.31 -18.44 -13.06
CA ARG A 399 -13.76 -18.21 -11.67
C ARG A 399 -12.70 -17.46 -10.88
N THR A 400 -11.45 -17.89 -11.05
CA THR A 400 -10.26 -17.27 -10.48
C THR A 400 -9.15 -17.34 -11.53
N ALA A 401 -8.03 -16.64 -11.33
CA ALA A 401 -6.87 -16.76 -12.22
C ALA A 401 -6.34 -18.20 -12.38
N ASN A 402 -6.66 -19.09 -11.43
CA ASN A 402 -6.25 -20.49 -11.41
C ASN A 402 -7.39 -21.47 -11.79
N ASN A 403 -8.59 -20.98 -12.14
CA ASN A 403 -9.75 -21.82 -12.42
C ASN A 403 -10.51 -21.33 -13.66
N ILE A 404 -10.25 -21.99 -14.79
CA ILE A 404 -11.03 -21.85 -16.02
C ILE A 404 -12.17 -22.87 -15.98
N PHE A 405 -13.41 -22.40 -16.11
CA PHE A 405 -14.58 -23.29 -16.14
C PHE A 405 -15.18 -23.44 -17.55
N HIS A 406 -14.75 -22.62 -18.51
CA HIS A 406 -15.13 -22.75 -19.91
C HIS A 406 -14.03 -22.20 -20.83
N GLU A 407 -13.71 -22.94 -21.89
CA GLU A 407 -12.80 -22.51 -22.96
C GLU A 407 -13.37 -22.92 -24.33
N SER A 408 -13.30 -22.02 -25.30
CA SER A 408 -13.73 -22.27 -26.68
C SER A 408 -12.88 -21.49 -27.71
N GLY A 409 -12.78 -22.03 -28.93
CA GLY A 409 -12.00 -21.45 -30.04
C GLY A 409 -10.83 -22.33 -30.48
N GLN A 410 -10.39 -22.18 -31.73
CA GLN A 410 -9.23 -22.87 -32.31
C GLN A 410 -7.97 -21.98 -32.24
N GLN A 411 -6.80 -22.61 -32.06
CA GLN A 411 -5.50 -21.91 -31.95
C GLN A 411 -4.69 -21.90 -33.27
N GLU A 412 -4.73 -22.98 -34.05
CA GLU A 412 -3.97 -23.05 -35.31
C GLU A 412 -4.80 -22.49 -36.48
N GLU A 413 -4.32 -21.40 -37.08
CA GLU A 413 -5.01 -20.68 -38.16
C GLU A 413 -4.51 -21.02 -39.56
N PHE A 414 -3.29 -21.55 -39.70
CA PHE A 414 -2.66 -21.79 -41.00
C PHE A 414 -1.78 -23.03 -40.91
N ALA A 415 -1.84 -23.90 -41.92
CA ALA A 415 -1.03 -25.11 -41.94
C ALA A 415 0.47 -24.80 -42.18
N ASN A 416 0.77 -23.66 -42.82
CA ASN A 416 2.14 -23.22 -43.09
C ASN A 416 2.21 -21.73 -43.47
N ARG A 417 3.44 -21.20 -43.48
CA ARG A 417 3.75 -19.80 -43.84
C ARG A 417 3.34 -19.38 -45.25
N LYS A 418 3.28 -20.32 -46.20
CA LYS A 418 2.85 -20.01 -47.57
C LYS A 418 1.35 -19.70 -47.60
N GLU A 419 0.55 -20.54 -46.96
CA GLU A 419 -0.90 -20.33 -46.81
C GLU A 419 -1.20 -19.02 -46.07
N GLN A 420 -0.49 -18.77 -44.96
CA GLN A 420 -0.59 -17.51 -44.22
C GLN A 420 -0.33 -16.30 -45.13
N LYS A 421 0.77 -16.32 -45.88
CA LYS A 421 1.12 -15.24 -46.81
C LYS A 421 0.05 -15.04 -47.88
N GLU A 422 -0.41 -16.14 -48.49
CA GLU A 422 -1.45 -16.13 -49.53
C GLU A 422 -2.76 -15.52 -49.01
N PHE A 423 -3.16 -15.87 -47.79
CA PHE A 423 -4.32 -15.28 -47.14
C PHE A 423 -4.14 -13.78 -46.90
N PHE A 424 -3.06 -13.34 -46.24
CA PHE A 424 -2.88 -11.93 -45.91
C PHE A 424 -2.69 -11.06 -47.15
N ASP A 425 -2.04 -11.58 -48.20
CA ASP A 425 -1.98 -10.91 -49.49
C ASP A 425 -3.37 -10.65 -50.09
N ASP A 426 -4.27 -11.65 -50.07
CA ASP A 426 -5.63 -11.45 -50.58
C ASP A 426 -6.49 -10.59 -49.63
N PHE A 427 -6.37 -10.78 -48.31
CA PHE A 427 -7.10 -10.02 -47.30
C PHE A 427 -6.82 -8.52 -47.42
N PHE A 428 -5.54 -8.12 -47.47
CA PHE A 428 -5.21 -6.70 -47.65
C PHE A 428 -5.55 -6.20 -49.06
N ALA A 429 -5.56 -7.06 -50.08
CA ALA A 429 -6.07 -6.69 -51.41
C ALA A 429 -7.58 -6.43 -51.37
N HIS A 430 -8.34 -7.25 -50.65
CA HIS A 430 -9.77 -7.08 -50.42
C HIS A 430 -10.08 -5.78 -49.70
N LEU A 431 -9.39 -5.49 -48.59
CA LEU A 431 -9.54 -4.22 -47.87
C LEU A 431 -9.23 -3.02 -48.77
N LEU A 432 -8.24 -3.13 -49.65
CA LEU A 432 -7.89 -2.06 -50.59
C LEU A 432 -9.00 -1.83 -51.62
N ARG A 433 -9.58 -2.90 -52.17
CA ARG A 433 -10.71 -2.85 -53.11
C ARG A 433 -11.95 -2.22 -52.47
N ARG A 434 -12.26 -2.57 -51.22
CA ARG A 434 -13.49 -2.16 -50.53
C ARG A 434 -13.40 -0.77 -49.87
N TYR A 435 -12.34 -0.50 -49.12
CA TYR A 435 -12.23 0.70 -48.26
C TYR A 435 -11.20 1.71 -48.73
N ASN A 436 -10.36 1.40 -49.73
CA ASN A 436 -9.25 2.23 -50.19
C ASN A 436 -8.21 2.61 -49.10
N ARG A 437 -7.13 3.31 -49.50
CA ARG A 437 -6.03 3.67 -48.60
C ARG A 437 -6.39 4.74 -47.56
N ASN A 438 -7.25 5.69 -47.92
CA ASN A 438 -7.57 6.83 -47.05
C ASN A 438 -8.36 6.43 -45.81
N ILE A 439 -9.13 5.34 -45.88
CA ILE A 439 -9.85 4.80 -44.72
C ILE A 439 -8.90 3.92 -43.89
N VAL A 440 -8.25 2.94 -44.54
CA VAL A 440 -7.45 1.89 -43.86
C VAL A 440 -6.19 2.45 -43.19
N LYS A 441 -5.63 3.58 -43.63
CA LYS A 441 -4.45 4.19 -42.98
C LYS A 441 -4.65 4.53 -41.49
N HIS A 442 -5.89 4.69 -41.04
CA HIS A 442 -6.20 4.98 -39.63
C HIS A 442 -6.36 3.69 -38.78
N TRP A 443 -6.43 2.52 -39.42
CA TRP A 443 -6.66 1.25 -38.76
C TRP A 443 -5.38 0.76 -38.07
N VAL A 444 -5.56 -0.11 -37.09
CA VAL A 444 -4.49 -0.75 -36.35
C VAL A 444 -4.58 -2.25 -36.55
N PHE A 445 -3.48 -2.86 -36.95
CA PHE A 445 -3.36 -4.31 -37.10
C PHE A 445 -2.40 -4.83 -36.04
N SER A 446 -2.84 -5.73 -35.19
CA SER A 446 -2.02 -6.35 -34.15
C SER A 446 -1.79 -7.80 -34.52
N TYR A 447 -0.55 -8.25 -34.44
CA TYR A 447 -0.19 -9.65 -34.58
C TYR A 447 0.50 -10.08 -33.29
N SER A 448 -0.27 -10.63 -32.36
CA SER A 448 0.24 -11.03 -31.04
C SER A 448 1.06 -12.31 -31.12
N ILE A 449 2.03 -12.44 -30.23
CA ILE A 449 2.79 -13.66 -30.05
C ILE A 449 1.89 -14.75 -29.48
N GLU A 450 2.16 -16.00 -29.84
CA GLU A 450 1.48 -17.14 -29.24
C GLU A 450 2.01 -17.22 -27.82
N THR A 451 1.26 -16.67 -26.89
CA THR A 451 1.44 -17.03 -25.50
C THR A 451 1.06 -18.50 -25.45
N ASP A 452 2.07 -19.36 -25.22
CA ASP A 452 2.00 -20.81 -25.08
C ASP A 452 1.12 -21.15 -23.87
N THR A 453 -0.16 -20.81 -24.01
CA THR A 453 -1.19 -20.84 -22.99
C THR A 453 -1.90 -22.16 -23.16
N LYS A 454 -1.15 -23.22 -22.92
CA LYS A 454 -1.72 -24.51 -22.56
C LYS A 454 -1.86 -24.48 -21.05
N PHE A 455 -3.06 -24.77 -20.56
CA PHE A 455 -3.31 -24.98 -19.14
C PHE A 455 -2.61 -26.29 -18.74
N GLU A 456 -1.32 -26.20 -18.42
CA GLU A 456 -0.58 -27.27 -17.73
C GLU A 456 -0.59 -26.91 -16.25
N ASP A 457 -1.11 -27.80 -15.42
CA ASP A 457 -0.99 -27.72 -13.95
C ASP A 457 -1.56 -26.45 -13.29
N TYR A 458 -2.84 -26.13 -13.53
CA TYR A 458 -3.68 -25.27 -12.67
C TYR A 458 -3.49 -23.75 -12.69
N SER A 459 -2.89 -23.14 -13.74
CA SER A 459 -2.85 -21.67 -13.85
C SER A 459 -2.84 -21.08 -15.25
N PHE A 460 -3.09 -19.76 -15.31
CA PHE A 460 -2.93 -18.90 -16.49
C PHE A 460 -1.44 -18.75 -16.87
N ILE A 461 -0.72 -19.86 -17.02
CA ILE A 461 0.66 -19.82 -17.50
C ILE A 461 0.60 -19.66 -19.01
N GLY A 462 0.83 -18.44 -19.50
CA GLY A 462 1.65 -18.37 -20.69
C GLY A 462 3.03 -18.82 -20.24
N LYS A 463 3.50 -20.02 -20.62
CA LYS A 463 4.93 -20.32 -20.43
C LYS A 463 5.69 -19.13 -21.00
N LEU A 464 6.63 -18.58 -20.22
CA LEU A 464 7.56 -17.57 -20.70
C LEU A 464 8.02 -18.03 -22.08
N ILE A 465 7.74 -17.21 -23.09
CA ILE A 465 7.99 -17.64 -24.46
C ILE A 465 9.49 -17.81 -24.57
N SER A 466 9.92 -19.04 -24.85
CA SER A 466 11.34 -19.35 -24.92
C SER A 466 11.99 -18.50 -26.01
N GLU A 467 13.26 -18.14 -25.79
CA GLU A 467 14.04 -17.38 -26.78
C GLU A 467 14.01 -18.08 -28.16
N GLU A 468 13.89 -19.41 -28.18
CA GLU A 468 13.78 -20.26 -29.37
C GLU A 468 12.51 -20.03 -30.21
N ARG A 469 11.42 -19.51 -29.62
CA ARG A 469 10.16 -19.27 -30.33
C ARG A 469 10.01 -17.85 -30.87
N TRP A 470 10.88 -16.93 -30.47
CA TRP A 470 10.82 -15.53 -30.93
C TRP A 470 11.02 -15.43 -32.44
N ASP A 471 12.05 -16.08 -32.97
CA ASP A 471 12.35 -16.05 -34.42
C ASP A 471 11.15 -16.55 -35.23
N ALA A 472 10.50 -17.64 -34.83
CA ALA A 472 9.34 -18.18 -35.53
C ALA A 472 8.17 -17.18 -35.57
N TYR A 473 7.85 -16.54 -34.44
CA TYR A 473 6.84 -15.48 -34.38
C TYR A 473 7.21 -14.28 -35.25
N LEU A 474 8.48 -13.86 -35.22
CA LEU A 474 8.95 -12.69 -35.95
C LEU A 474 9.02 -12.94 -37.46
N GLU A 475 9.31 -14.16 -37.90
CA GLU A 475 9.19 -14.58 -39.30
C GLU A 475 7.72 -14.53 -39.79
N GLU A 476 6.77 -14.94 -38.95
CA GLU A 476 5.34 -14.80 -39.24
C GLU A 476 4.90 -13.33 -39.26
N PHE A 477 5.38 -12.53 -38.30
CA PHE A 477 5.15 -11.09 -38.26
C PHE A 477 5.66 -10.43 -39.55
N ASP A 478 6.85 -10.78 -40.04
CA ASP A 478 7.41 -10.27 -41.29
C ASP A 478 6.52 -10.56 -42.50
N ILE A 479 5.90 -11.74 -42.55
CA ILE A 479 4.95 -12.12 -43.61
C ILE A 479 3.72 -11.21 -43.60
N VAL A 480 3.11 -11.03 -42.42
CA VAL A 480 1.90 -10.21 -42.25
C VAL A 480 2.21 -8.73 -42.51
N ALA A 481 3.28 -8.22 -41.91
CA ALA A 481 3.75 -6.84 -42.07
C ALA A 481 4.10 -6.54 -43.53
N GLY A 482 4.82 -7.42 -44.21
CA GLY A 482 5.14 -7.25 -45.63
C GLY A 482 3.90 -7.21 -46.51
N SER A 483 2.93 -8.09 -46.25
CA SER A 483 1.66 -8.13 -46.99
C SER A 483 0.84 -6.85 -46.81
N LEU A 484 0.80 -6.31 -45.58
CA LEU A 484 0.16 -5.04 -45.26
C LEU A 484 0.89 -3.87 -45.90
N LYS A 485 2.18 -3.68 -45.60
CA LYS A 485 2.97 -2.51 -45.99
C LYS A 485 3.10 -2.36 -47.50
N LYS A 486 3.10 -3.47 -48.24
CA LYS A 486 3.03 -3.48 -49.72
C LYS A 486 1.79 -2.72 -50.26
N ARG A 487 0.65 -2.78 -49.56
CA ARG A 487 -0.62 -2.19 -50.00
C ARG A 487 -0.97 -0.90 -49.25
N PHE A 488 -0.61 -0.83 -47.97
CA PHE A 488 -0.89 0.26 -47.05
C PHE A 488 0.36 0.65 -46.25
N PRO A 489 1.31 1.40 -46.85
CA PRO A 489 2.53 1.83 -46.16
C PRO A 489 2.25 2.62 -44.87
N GLU A 490 1.15 3.39 -44.85
CA GLU A 490 0.73 4.27 -43.74
C GLU A 490 -0.07 3.55 -42.65
N ALA A 491 -0.66 2.39 -42.92
CA ALA A 491 -1.42 1.66 -41.91
C ALA A 491 -0.48 1.09 -40.84
N ARG A 492 -0.93 1.07 -39.59
CA ARG A 492 -0.10 0.65 -38.45
C ARG A 492 -0.17 -0.85 -38.23
N ILE A 493 0.99 -1.48 -38.04
CA ILE A 493 1.12 -2.86 -37.58
C ILE A 493 2.08 -2.98 -36.39
N GLY A 494 1.74 -3.83 -35.44
CA GLY A 494 2.52 -4.02 -34.23
C GLY A 494 2.15 -5.29 -33.49
N GLY A 495 2.70 -5.43 -32.29
CA GLY A 495 2.63 -6.63 -31.44
C GLY A 495 3.47 -6.41 -30.18
N ALA A 496 3.68 -7.35 -29.29
CA ALA A 496 3.34 -8.77 -29.38
C ALA A 496 2.18 -9.16 -28.45
N GLY A 497 1.55 -8.21 -27.73
CA GLY A 497 0.44 -8.50 -26.84
C GLY A 497 0.82 -9.42 -25.67
N PHE A 498 2.09 -9.40 -25.25
CA PHE A 498 2.59 -10.24 -24.16
C PHE A 498 2.22 -9.66 -22.79
N PRO A 499 2.05 -10.52 -21.76
CA PRO A 499 1.77 -10.11 -20.39
C PRO A 499 3.00 -9.54 -19.70
N ALA A 500 3.06 -8.21 -19.54
CA ALA A 500 4.24 -7.49 -19.06
C ALA A 500 4.68 -7.93 -17.65
N GLN A 501 3.73 -8.25 -16.78
CA GLN A 501 3.97 -8.63 -15.38
C GLN A 501 4.80 -9.91 -15.21
N HIS A 502 4.96 -10.71 -16.26
CA HIS A 502 5.70 -11.98 -16.20
C HIS A 502 7.15 -11.86 -16.68
N TYR A 503 7.56 -10.73 -17.28
CA TYR A 503 8.86 -10.59 -17.90
C TYR A 503 9.72 -9.52 -17.23
N SER A 504 11.00 -9.85 -16.99
CA SER A 504 11.97 -8.86 -16.55
C SER A 504 12.36 -7.90 -17.69
N GLN A 505 12.86 -6.71 -17.33
CA GLN A 505 13.39 -5.73 -18.29
C GLN A 505 14.41 -6.37 -19.25
N ASP A 506 15.35 -7.16 -18.73
CA ASP A 506 16.38 -7.82 -19.54
C ASP A 506 15.79 -8.81 -20.55
N HIS A 507 14.77 -9.56 -20.15
CA HIS A 507 14.12 -10.52 -21.04
C HIS A 507 13.33 -9.82 -22.15
N ILE A 508 12.58 -8.76 -21.81
CA ILE A 508 11.88 -7.92 -22.80
C ILE A 508 12.87 -7.27 -23.75
N LYS A 509 14.00 -6.77 -23.22
CA LYS A 509 15.06 -6.15 -24.03
C LYS A 509 15.64 -7.15 -25.03
N LYS A 510 15.94 -8.39 -24.60
CA LYS A 510 16.43 -9.46 -25.49
C LYS A 510 15.43 -9.78 -26.61
N PHE A 511 14.13 -9.82 -26.30
CA PHE A 511 13.10 -10.00 -27.33
C PHE A 511 13.14 -8.88 -28.37
N PHE A 512 13.30 -7.62 -27.96
CA PHE A 512 13.46 -6.51 -28.90
C PHE A 512 14.82 -6.51 -29.62
N ASP A 513 15.89 -6.99 -28.99
CA ASP A 513 17.20 -7.19 -29.64
C ASP A 513 17.07 -8.21 -30.79
N CYS A 514 16.28 -9.26 -30.61
CA CYS A 514 15.93 -10.26 -31.62
C CYS A 514 15.06 -9.62 -32.73
N TRP A 515 13.96 -8.94 -32.38
CA TRP A 515 13.09 -8.23 -33.36
C TRP A 515 13.87 -7.26 -34.23
N ARG A 516 14.89 -6.58 -33.71
CA ARG A 516 15.74 -5.67 -34.49
C ARG A 516 16.46 -6.31 -35.68
N GLN A 517 16.65 -7.63 -35.65
CA GLN A 517 17.32 -8.39 -36.69
C GLN A 517 16.36 -8.81 -37.82
N HIS A 518 15.04 -8.64 -37.61
CA HIS A 518 14.00 -8.99 -38.57
C HIS A 518 13.69 -7.86 -39.56
N LEU A 519 13.08 -8.25 -40.68
CA LEU A 519 12.91 -7.39 -41.85
C LEU A 519 11.97 -6.22 -41.59
N TYR A 520 10.86 -6.46 -40.89
CA TYR A 520 9.86 -5.45 -40.58
C TYR A 520 9.87 -5.11 -39.09
N GLN A 521 10.10 -3.81 -38.83
CA GLN A 521 10.00 -3.24 -37.49
C GLN A 521 8.56 -2.79 -37.20
N PRO A 522 8.05 -2.96 -35.97
CA PRO A 522 6.70 -2.60 -35.60
C PRO A 522 6.51 -1.08 -35.49
N ASP A 523 5.31 -0.60 -35.83
CA ASP A 523 4.90 0.79 -35.64
C ASP A 523 4.58 1.10 -34.17
N PHE A 524 4.15 0.07 -33.43
CA PHE A 524 3.82 0.13 -32.01
C PHE A 524 4.10 -1.20 -31.31
N ILE A 525 4.32 -1.13 -30.01
CA ILE A 525 4.37 -2.31 -29.14
C ILE A 525 3.05 -2.44 -28.38
N SER A 526 2.49 -3.64 -28.29
CA SER A 526 1.31 -3.96 -27.47
C SER A 526 1.67 -4.88 -26.31
N VAL A 527 1.07 -4.62 -25.14
CA VAL A 527 1.26 -5.39 -23.90
C VAL A 527 -0.06 -5.51 -23.13
N THR A 528 -0.12 -6.48 -22.22
CA THR A 528 -1.18 -6.62 -21.21
C THR A 528 -0.60 -6.56 -19.80
N SER A 529 -1.41 -6.23 -18.79
CA SER A 529 -0.99 -6.18 -17.39
C SER A 529 -2.14 -6.54 -16.44
N PHE A 530 -1.90 -7.55 -15.59
CA PHE A 530 -2.86 -8.07 -14.61
C PHE A 530 -2.15 -8.33 -13.27
N PRO A 531 -2.88 -8.33 -12.14
CA PRO A 531 -2.27 -8.33 -10.80
C PRO A 531 -1.89 -9.74 -10.34
N TYR A 532 -1.08 -10.45 -11.11
CA TYR A 532 -0.69 -11.81 -10.77
C TYR A 532 0.81 -12.05 -10.99
N HIS A 533 1.40 -12.82 -10.08
CA HIS A 533 2.73 -13.39 -10.20
C HIS A 533 2.64 -14.89 -10.42
N ILE A 534 3.41 -15.38 -11.39
CA ILE A 534 3.57 -16.81 -11.60
C ILE A 534 4.47 -17.37 -10.49
N MET A 535 3.93 -18.29 -9.70
CA MET A 535 4.61 -19.00 -8.63
C MET A 535 4.70 -20.49 -8.96
N GLN A 536 5.70 -21.19 -8.43
CA GLN A 536 5.84 -22.64 -8.56
C GLN A 536 6.00 -23.27 -7.17
N GLU A 537 5.14 -24.23 -6.85
CA GLU A 537 5.19 -24.98 -5.59
C GLU A 537 4.85 -26.46 -5.84
N GLY A 538 5.71 -27.37 -5.37
CA GLY A 538 5.48 -28.81 -5.56
C GLY A 538 5.44 -29.27 -7.03
N GLY A 539 6.01 -28.50 -7.95
CA GLY A 539 5.95 -28.76 -9.40
C GLY A 539 4.72 -28.18 -10.09
N VAL A 540 3.73 -27.71 -9.33
CA VAL A 540 2.52 -27.05 -9.82
C VAL A 540 2.77 -25.56 -9.90
N TRP A 541 2.33 -24.94 -10.98
CA TRP A 541 2.43 -23.51 -11.17
C TRP A 541 1.09 -22.86 -10.84
N TYR A 542 1.11 -21.69 -10.20
CA TYR A 542 -0.10 -20.94 -9.92
C TYR A 542 0.08 -19.42 -10.00
N GLU A 543 -1.01 -18.72 -10.30
CA GLU A 543 -1.08 -17.26 -10.26
C GLU A 543 -1.36 -16.79 -8.83
N GLN A 544 -0.41 -16.09 -8.24
CA GLN A 544 -0.56 -15.43 -6.95
C GLN A 544 -0.96 -13.97 -7.15
N ARG A 545 -2.06 -13.54 -6.52
CA ARG A 545 -2.52 -12.15 -6.59
C ARG A 545 -1.49 -11.18 -5.99
N ARG A 546 -1.20 -10.12 -6.73
CA ARG A 546 -0.44 -8.94 -6.27
C ARG A 546 -1.25 -8.16 -5.25
N THR A 547 -0.56 -7.57 -4.27
CA THR A 547 -1.20 -6.75 -3.22
C THR A 547 -0.99 -5.25 -3.39
N ASP A 548 -0.09 -4.88 -4.29
CA ASP A 548 0.15 -3.51 -4.72
C ASP A 548 -0.81 -3.13 -5.85
N PHE A 549 -1.23 -1.86 -5.86
CA PHE A 549 -2.21 -1.34 -6.82
C PHE A 549 -1.55 -0.49 -7.93
N ASP A 550 -0.24 -0.28 -7.85
CA ASP A 550 0.55 0.47 -8.83
C ASP A 550 1.22 -0.45 -9.89
N PHE A 551 0.93 -1.77 -9.85
CA PHE A 551 1.57 -2.77 -10.71
C PHE A 551 1.56 -2.41 -12.21
N VAL A 552 0.46 -1.85 -12.72
CA VAL A 552 0.36 -1.49 -14.15
C VAL A 552 1.37 -0.41 -14.51
N LYS A 553 1.58 0.57 -13.62
CA LYS A 553 2.57 1.63 -13.80
C LYS A 553 3.97 1.02 -13.84
N GLU A 554 4.29 0.14 -12.90
CA GLU A 554 5.59 -0.55 -12.83
C GLU A 554 5.85 -1.40 -14.08
N ASP A 555 4.86 -2.16 -14.53
CA ASP A 555 4.94 -2.99 -15.75
C ASP A 555 5.17 -2.12 -16.99
N VAL A 556 4.42 -1.02 -17.13
CA VAL A 556 4.57 -0.06 -18.24
C VAL A 556 5.94 0.61 -18.21
N GLU A 557 6.44 1.00 -17.05
CA GLU A 557 7.78 1.59 -16.89
C GLU A 557 8.89 0.60 -17.23
N THR A 558 8.74 -0.66 -16.82
CA THR A 558 9.65 -1.76 -17.16
C THR A 558 9.72 -1.95 -18.67
N VAL A 559 8.57 -2.05 -19.35
CA VAL A 559 8.49 -2.19 -20.81
C VAL A 559 9.09 -0.95 -21.51
N ARG A 560 8.75 0.26 -21.07
CA ARG A 560 9.27 1.50 -21.67
C ARG A 560 10.79 1.61 -21.56
N THR A 561 11.34 1.19 -20.42
CA THR A 561 12.79 1.18 -20.21
C THR A 561 13.46 0.14 -21.12
N ALA A 562 12.93 -1.08 -21.18
CA ALA A 562 13.42 -2.11 -22.09
C ALA A 562 13.35 -1.68 -23.57
N MET A 563 12.26 -1.03 -23.99
CA MET A 563 12.13 -0.45 -25.33
C MET A 563 13.22 0.58 -25.60
N LYS A 564 13.46 1.50 -24.67
CA LYS A 564 14.50 2.54 -24.81
C LYS A 564 15.88 1.90 -24.95
N ASP A 565 16.22 0.95 -24.09
CA ASP A 565 17.51 0.26 -24.08
C ASP A 565 17.73 -0.58 -25.34
N ALA A 566 16.66 -1.09 -25.95
CA ALA A 566 16.70 -1.84 -27.20
C ALA A 566 16.56 -0.95 -28.45
N GLY A 567 16.50 0.38 -28.34
CA GLY A 567 16.37 1.28 -29.51
C GLY A 567 14.96 1.43 -30.08
N PHE A 568 13.93 1.04 -29.33
CA PHE A 568 12.50 1.18 -29.65
C PHE A 568 11.84 2.37 -28.92
N GLY A 569 12.61 3.25 -28.28
CA GLY A 569 12.10 4.33 -27.43
C GLY A 569 11.07 5.25 -28.10
N ASP A 570 11.21 5.52 -29.40
CA ASP A 570 10.29 6.37 -30.17
C ASP A 570 9.00 5.67 -30.60
N ARG A 571 8.90 4.35 -30.41
CA ARG A 571 7.72 3.57 -30.79
C ARG A 571 6.57 3.81 -29.81
N LYS A 572 5.34 3.75 -30.33
CA LYS A 572 4.12 3.84 -29.52
C LYS A 572 4.02 2.59 -28.62
N LEU A 573 3.43 2.73 -27.44
CA LEU A 573 3.07 1.61 -26.57
C LEU A 573 1.56 1.58 -26.39
N HIS A 574 0.96 0.43 -26.60
CA HIS A 574 -0.47 0.16 -26.44
C HIS A 574 -0.62 -0.81 -25.27
N LEU A 575 -1.22 -0.34 -24.17
CA LEU A 575 -1.69 -1.22 -23.12
C LEU A 575 -3.06 -1.72 -23.55
N THR A 576 -3.11 -2.90 -24.17
CA THR A 576 -4.34 -3.39 -24.82
C THR A 576 -5.34 -3.98 -23.84
N GLU A 577 -4.86 -4.54 -22.73
CA GLU A 577 -5.69 -5.21 -21.73
C GLU A 577 -5.09 -4.99 -20.33
N CYS A 578 -5.87 -4.40 -19.42
CA CYS A 578 -5.57 -4.35 -17.99
C CYS A 578 -6.84 -4.39 -17.14
N ASN A 579 -6.75 -4.97 -15.94
CA ASN A 579 -7.84 -4.98 -14.96
C ASN A 579 -7.33 -5.33 -13.54
N LEU A 580 -8.17 -5.17 -12.50
CA LEU A 580 -7.89 -5.62 -11.13
C LEU A 580 -8.02 -7.14 -10.92
N THR A 581 -8.58 -7.85 -11.89
CA THR A 581 -8.77 -9.29 -11.85
C THR A 581 -9.01 -9.83 -13.25
N LEU A 582 -8.63 -11.09 -13.48
CA LEU A 582 -9.01 -11.86 -14.66
C LEU A 582 -10.34 -12.61 -14.46
N SER A 583 -10.81 -12.75 -13.21
CA SER A 583 -12.05 -13.45 -12.88
C SER A 583 -13.25 -12.79 -13.54
N ASP A 584 -14.09 -13.61 -14.18
CA ASP A 584 -15.41 -13.22 -14.70
C ASP A 584 -16.52 -13.34 -13.63
N ARG A 585 -16.15 -13.69 -12.39
CA ARG A 585 -17.05 -13.93 -11.26
C ARG A 585 -16.69 -13.12 -10.02
N SER A 586 -15.95 -12.02 -10.19
CA SER A 586 -15.54 -11.16 -9.09
C SER A 586 -16.33 -9.84 -9.09
N TYR A 587 -17.12 -9.62 -8.05
CA TYR A 587 -17.91 -8.38 -7.90
C TYR A 587 -17.06 -7.11 -7.77
N ILE A 588 -15.72 -7.23 -7.62
CA ILE A 588 -14.83 -6.08 -7.75
C ILE A 588 -14.99 -5.41 -9.12
N ASN A 589 -15.36 -6.17 -10.15
CA ASN A 589 -15.60 -5.68 -11.50
C ASN A 589 -16.82 -4.74 -11.62
N ASP A 590 -17.77 -4.87 -10.69
CA ASP A 590 -18.98 -4.06 -10.61
C ASP A 590 -18.84 -2.88 -9.62
N SER A 591 -17.72 -2.82 -8.88
CA SER A 591 -17.51 -1.89 -7.78
C SER A 591 -16.86 -0.56 -8.17
N VAL A 592 -16.94 0.43 -7.28
CA VAL A 592 -16.21 1.70 -7.40
C VAL A 592 -14.69 1.54 -7.15
N ILE A 593 -14.27 0.45 -6.51
CA ILE A 593 -12.84 0.14 -6.28
C ILE A 593 -12.14 -0.03 -7.63
N ARG A 594 -12.76 -0.76 -8.57
CA ARG A 594 -12.25 -0.88 -9.96
C ARG A 594 -12.22 0.47 -10.67
N ALA A 595 -13.22 1.32 -10.46
CA ALA A 595 -13.23 2.65 -11.06
C ALA A 595 -12.06 3.51 -10.55
N ALA A 596 -11.82 3.53 -9.23
CA ALA A 596 -10.69 4.24 -8.63
C ALA A 596 -9.35 3.70 -9.12
N PHE A 597 -9.21 2.37 -9.25
CA PHE A 597 -8.01 1.75 -9.81
C PHE A 597 -7.74 2.18 -11.25
N ILE A 598 -8.76 2.14 -12.12
CA ILE A 598 -8.62 2.55 -13.53
C ILE A 598 -8.33 4.05 -13.64
N ALA A 599 -8.93 4.89 -12.78
CA ALA A 599 -8.63 6.32 -12.72
C ALA A 599 -7.16 6.57 -12.35
N SER A 600 -6.68 5.90 -11.29
CA SER A 600 -5.28 5.96 -10.84
C SER A 600 -4.31 5.49 -11.92
N THR A 601 -4.59 4.32 -12.49
CA THR A 601 -3.76 3.74 -13.55
C THR A 601 -3.66 4.70 -14.73
N ALA A 602 -4.79 5.21 -15.24
CA ALA A 602 -4.80 6.12 -16.38
C ALA A 602 -4.09 7.45 -16.07
N ALA A 603 -4.19 7.96 -14.84
CA ALA A 603 -3.46 9.13 -14.38
C ALA A 603 -1.94 8.88 -14.42
N GLN A 604 -1.46 7.77 -13.87
CA GLN A 604 -0.02 7.47 -13.74
C GLN A 604 0.71 7.13 -15.05
N ILE A 605 -0.04 6.75 -16.11
CA ILE A 605 0.52 6.34 -17.40
C ILE A 605 0.09 7.23 -18.58
N PHE A 606 -0.53 8.39 -18.30
CA PHE A 606 -1.16 9.27 -19.28
C PHE A 606 -0.24 9.72 -20.44
N ASP A 607 1.06 9.82 -20.18
CA ASP A 607 2.14 10.23 -21.08
C ASP A 607 2.99 9.04 -21.59
N LYS A 608 2.77 7.85 -21.02
CA LYS A 608 3.52 6.61 -21.28
C LYS A 608 2.83 5.70 -22.28
N VAL A 609 1.51 5.77 -22.49
CA VAL A 609 0.79 4.90 -23.45
C VAL A 609 -0.02 5.72 -24.45
N GLU A 610 -0.13 5.23 -25.69
CA GLU A 610 -1.01 5.82 -26.70
C GLU A 610 -2.42 5.26 -26.61
N LEU A 611 -2.55 3.94 -26.52
CA LEU A 611 -3.84 3.26 -26.39
C LEU A 611 -3.92 2.57 -25.03
N PHE A 612 -5.07 2.73 -24.38
CA PHE A 612 -5.37 2.20 -23.05
C PHE A 612 -6.68 1.40 -23.11
N GLY A 613 -6.58 0.08 -23.00
CA GLY A 613 -7.70 -0.85 -23.06
C GLY A 613 -7.98 -1.52 -21.73
N VAL A 614 -9.16 -1.29 -21.19
CA VAL A 614 -9.66 -2.01 -20.00
C VAL A 614 -10.17 -3.38 -20.44
N TRP A 615 -9.75 -4.44 -19.75
CA TRP A 615 -10.30 -5.78 -19.95
C TRP A 615 -11.57 -5.92 -19.08
N ASN A 616 -12.76 -6.10 -19.64
CA ASN A 616 -13.20 -6.12 -21.04
C ASN A 616 -14.34 -5.11 -21.23
N ALA A 617 -14.82 -4.82 -22.45
CA ALA A 617 -15.85 -3.78 -22.59
C ALA A 617 -17.27 -4.25 -22.25
N LEU A 618 -17.63 -5.51 -22.52
CA LEU A 618 -19.03 -5.93 -22.51
C LEU A 618 -19.20 -7.23 -21.69
N ASP A 619 -20.10 -7.22 -20.70
CA ASP A 619 -20.47 -8.42 -19.93
C ASP A 619 -20.98 -9.61 -20.76
N PRO A 620 -21.66 -9.44 -21.92
CA PRO A 620 -22.02 -10.57 -22.78
C PRO A 620 -20.85 -11.48 -23.17
N TYR A 621 -19.62 -10.96 -23.17
CA TYR A 621 -18.43 -11.78 -23.36
C TYR A 621 -18.21 -12.77 -22.20
N SER A 622 -18.57 -12.38 -20.97
CA SER A 622 -18.39 -13.12 -19.72
C SER A 622 -19.63 -13.93 -19.29
N GLU A 623 -20.75 -13.79 -20.01
CA GLU A 623 -22.01 -14.51 -19.75
C GLU A 623 -21.89 -16.02 -20.03
N PHE A 624 -22.49 -16.81 -19.15
CA PHE A 624 -22.56 -18.28 -19.27
C PHE A 624 -23.77 -18.82 -18.49
N SER A 625 -23.96 -20.14 -18.46
CA SER A 625 -25.12 -20.76 -17.81
C SER A 625 -25.25 -20.48 -16.30
N ASP A 626 -24.18 -20.04 -15.63
CA ASP A 626 -24.16 -19.70 -14.20
C ASP A 626 -24.38 -18.20 -13.89
N THR A 627 -24.67 -17.37 -14.89
CA THR A 627 -24.85 -15.89 -14.73
C THR A 627 -26.32 -15.46 -14.66
N ALA A 628 -27.12 -16.16 -13.86
CA ALA A 628 -28.53 -15.82 -13.66
C ALA A 628 -28.71 -14.42 -13.02
N ALA A 629 -27.88 -14.10 -12.03
CA ALA A 629 -27.88 -12.80 -11.35
C ALA A 629 -27.69 -11.63 -12.33
N TYR A 630 -28.29 -10.47 -12.02
CA TYR A 630 -28.20 -9.28 -12.85
C TYR A 630 -26.75 -8.79 -13.00
N LEU A 631 -26.08 -8.54 -11.87
CA LEU A 631 -24.64 -8.41 -11.77
C LEU A 631 -24.06 -9.75 -11.31
N PHE A 632 -22.92 -10.13 -11.87
CA PHE A 632 -22.31 -11.43 -11.61
C PHE A 632 -20.78 -11.36 -11.54
N GLY A 633 -20.20 -10.16 -11.42
CA GLY A 633 -18.75 -9.97 -11.42
C GLY A 633 -18.09 -10.04 -12.79
N GLY A 634 -18.86 -9.84 -13.87
CA GLY A 634 -18.36 -9.86 -15.25
C GLY A 634 -17.39 -8.71 -15.54
N ASN A 635 -16.40 -8.97 -16.40
CA ASN A 635 -15.34 -8.02 -16.71
C ASN A 635 -15.79 -6.79 -17.52
N GLY A 636 -17.04 -6.70 -17.98
CA GLY A 636 -17.53 -5.60 -18.81
C GLY A 636 -17.41 -4.22 -18.13
N ILE A 637 -17.27 -3.15 -18.93
CA ILE A 637 -17.52 -1.78 -18.48
C ILE A 637 -19.02 -1.45 -18.51
N LEU A 638 -19.79 -2.19 -19.31
CA LEU A 638 -21.25 -2.21 -19.35
C LEU A 638 -21.77 -3.57 -18.90
N THR A 639 -22.94 -3.59 -18.26
CA THR A 639 -23.64 -4.81 -17.86
C THR A 639 -24.16 -5.61 -19.05
N LYS A 640 -24.67 -6.83 -18.78
CA LYS A 640 -25.33 -7.68 -19.80
C LYS A 640 -26.55 -7.02 -20.46
N THR A 641 -27.12 -5.99 -19.85
CA THR A 641 -28.22 -5.19 -20.43
C THR A 641 -27.77 -3.83 -20.99
N GLY A 642 -26.46 -3.52 -20.95
CA GLY A 642 -25.92 -2.27 -21.47
C GLY A 642 -25.95 -1.08 -20.52
N ILE A 643 -26.17 -1.31 -19.23
CA ILE A 643 -26.11 -0.25 -18.21
C ILE A 643 -24.65 0.00 -17.81
N ALA A 644 -24.30 1.27 -17.61
CA ALA A 644 -22.94 1.67 -17.24
C ALA A 644 -22.56 1.20 -15.83
N LYS A 645 -21.42 0.50 -15.71
CA LYS A 645 -20.76 0.25 -14.43
C LYS A 645 -19.91 1.46 -14.00
N PRO A 646 -19.49 1.57 -12.73
CA PRO A 646 -18.65 2.68 -12.24
C PRO A 646 -17.46 3.05 -13.14
N VAL A 647 -16.74 2.04 -13.63
CA VAL A 647 -15.58 2.23 -14.52
C VAL A 647 -15.92 2.95 -15.83
N SER A 648 -17.15 2.81 -16.35
CA SER A 648 -17.59 3.56 -17.54
C SER A 648 -17.57 5.07 -17.32
N PHE A 649 -17.97 5.54 -16.13
CA PHE A 649 -17.92 6.98 -15.84
C PHE A 649 -16.49 7.52 -15.77
N VAL A 650 -15.54 6.71 -15.31
CA VAL A 650 -14.10 7.08 -15.35
C VAL A 650 -13.62 7.22 -16.79
N LEU A 651 -14.01 6.29 -17.67
CA LEU A 651 -13.69 6.40 -19.10
C LEU A 651 -14.34 7.63 -19.76
N GLU A 652 -15.57 7.99 -19.35
CA GLU A 652 -16.21 9.25 -19.74
C GLU A 652 -15.41 10.46 -19.26
N PHE A 653 -15.00 10.50 -17.99
CA PHE A 653 -14.18 11.59 -17.45
C PHE A 653 -12.86 11.75 -18.20
N LEU A 654 -12.15 10.65 -18.45
CA LEU A 654 -10.91 10.63 -19.25
C LEU A 654 -11.11 11.18 -20.66
N SER A 655 -12.27 10.90 -21.28
CA SER A 655 -12.59 11.40 -22.62
C SER A 655 -12.80 12.92 -22.67
N HIS A 656 -13.15 13.53 -21.53
CA HIS A 656 -13.35 14.96 -21.42
C HIS A 656 -12.06 15.73 -21.12
N LEU A 657 -11.00 15.08 -20.63
CA LEU A 657 -9.72 15.75 -20.33
C LEU A 657 -9.07 16.35 -21.58
N TYR A 658 -8.33 17.44 -21.38
CA TYR A 658 -7.56 18.09 -22.45
C TYR A 658 -6.29 17.29 -22.77
N LYS A 659 -5.77 17.42 -24.00
CA LYS A 659 -4.61 16.64 -24.48
C LYS A 659 -3.32 17.45 -24.52
N GLU A 660 -3.44 18.76 -24.53
CA GLU A 660 -2.37 19.72 -24.79
C GLU A 660 -1.42 19.83 -23.60
N MET A 661 -1.99 19.99 -22.42
CA MET A 661 -1.27 20.28 -21.20
C MET A 661 -1.81 19.38 -20.09
N ALA A 662 -0.99 18.46 -19.58
CA ALA A 662 -1.34 17.57 -18.49
C ALA A 662 -0.20 17.37 -17.47
N GLU A 663 -0.57 17.27 -16.20
CA GLU A 663 0.33 17.04 -15.06
C GLU A 663 -0.33 16.01 -14.13
N GLU A 664 0.44 15.01 -13.69
CA GLU A 664 0.04 14.06 -12.67
C GLU A 664 0.91 14.26 -11.44
N LYS A 665 0.27 14.32 -10.27
CA LYS A 665 0.95 14.36 -8.99
C LYS A 665 0.05 13.74 -7.93
N ASP A 666 0.60 12.79 -7.17
CA ASP A 666 -0.01 12.12 -6.02
C ASP A 666 -1.55 11.96 -6.04
N GLY A 667 -2.05 11.26 -7.07
CA GLY A 667 -3.46 10.87 -7.12
C GLY A 667 -4.41 11.87 -7.79
N TYR A 668 -3.89 12.78 -8.59
CA TYR A 668 -4.69 13.63 -9.47
C TYR A 668 -3.99 13.88 -10.82
N LEU A 669 -4.79 13.85 -11.87
CA LEU A 669 -4.42 14.22 -13.23
C LEU A 669 -5.12 15.53 -13.59
N ILE A 670 -4.35 16.54 -13.95
CA ILE A 670 -4.87 17.86 -14.30
C ILE A 670 -4.56 18.12 -15.74
N THR A 671 -5.54 18.68 -16.44
CA THR A 671 -5.40 19.03 -17.85
C THR A 671 -5.89 20.44 -18.12
N SER A 672 -5.25 21.12 -19.08
CA SER A 672 -5.63 22.44 -19.55
C SER A 672 -5.54 22.54 -21.07
N ASN A 673 -6.30 23.46 -21.65
CA ASN A 673 -6.19 23.83 -23.06
C ASN A 673 -5.29 25.07 -23.29
N GLY A 674 -4.61 25.57 -22.24
CA GLY A 674 -3.77 26.77 -22.31
C GLY A 674 -4.52 28.10 -22.21
N TYR A 675 -5.85 28.10 -22.27
CA TYR A 675 -6.70 29.29 -22.14
C TYR A 675 -7.35 29.38 -20.76
N LYS A 676 -6.64 28.94 -19.71
CA LYS A 676 -7.08 29.00 -18.30
C LYS A 676 -8.38 28.25 -18.00
N HIS A 677 -8.73 27.26 -18.82
CA HIS A 677 -9.71 26.24 -18.46
C HIS A 677 -8.98 25.03 -17.90
N TYR A 678 -9.50 24.48 -16.81
CA TYR A 678 -8.88 23.35 -16.13
C TYR A 678 -9.87 22.21 -15.98
N LYS A 679 -9.39 20.99 -16.21
CA LYS A 679 -10.13 19.76 -15.93
C LYS A 679 -9.27 18.85 -15.08
N LEU A 680 -9.84 18.37 -13.99
CA LEU A 680 -9.13 17.54 -13.03
C LEU A 680 -9.84 16.19 -12.94
N LEU A 681 -9.05 15.12 -12.92
CA LEU A 681 -9.47 13.80 -12.49
C LEU A 681 -8.73 13.50 -11.20
N VAL A 682 -9.45 13.35 -10.10
CA VAL A 682 -8.90 13.19 -8.75
C VAL A 682 -9.43 11.89 -8.17
N HIS A 683 -8.60 11.11 -7.49
CA HIS A 683 -9.02 9.86 -6.90
C HIS A 683 -8.36 9.61 -5.54
N HIS A 684 -9.00 8.78 -4.73
CA HIS A 684 -8.43 8.23 -3.50
C HIS A 684 -8.46 6.71 -3.56
N LEU A 685 -7.47 6.11 -4.22
CA LEU A 685 -7.40 4.67 -4.37
C LEU A 685 -6.90 4.04 -3.06
N VAL A 686 -7.74 3.23 -2.41
CA VAL A 686 -7.38 2.51 -1.19
C VAL A 686 -7.23 1.02 -1.51
N PRO A 687 -6.02 0.43 -1.34
CA PRO A 687 -5.81 -0.99 -1.62
C PRO A 687 -6.63 -1.91 -0.72
N MET A 688 -6.84 -3.15 -1.19
CA MET A 688 -7.54 -4.17 -0.40
C MET A 688 -6.74 -4.60 0.84
N ASP A 689 -7.45 -4.98 1.89
CA ASP A 689 -6.88 -5.55 3.11
C ASP A 689 -6.54 -7.04 2.93
N THR A 690 -5.96 -7.65 3.97
CA THR A 690 -5.61 -9.08 3.94
C THR A 690 -6.83 -9.99 3.78
N ALA A 691 -8.02 -9.58 4.26
CA ALA A 691 -9.22 -10.42 4.21
C ALA A 691 -9.69 -10.67 2.77
N TYR A 692 -9.49 -9.70 1.87
CA TYR A 692 -9.71 -9.87 0.42
C TYR A 692 -8.83 -10.98 -0.17
N TYR A 693 -7.53 -10.97 0.15
CA TYR A 693 -6.57 -11.90 -0.44
C TYR A 693 -6.66 -13.33 0.13
N LEU A 694 -7.32 -13.51 1.29
CA LEU A 694 -7.57 -14.82 1.88
C LEU A 694 -8.77 -15.57 1.28
N LYS A 695 -9.58 -14.91 0.44
CA LYS A 695 -10.73 -15.51 -0.25
C LYS A 695 -10.44 -15.65 -1.73
N GLU A 696 -10.83 -16.79 -2.32
CA GLU A 696 -10.86 -16.94 -3.79
C GLU A 696 -11.76 -15.88 -4.43
N GLU A 697 -11.39 -15.43 -5.63
CA GLU A 697 -12.01 -14.26 -6.28
C GLU A 697 -13.52 -14.43 -6.54
N ASP A 698 -13.99 -15.65 -6.80
CA ASP A 698 -15.40 -16.01 -7.00
C ASP A 698 -16.17 -16.25 -5.70
N GLN A 699 -15.48 -16.29 -4.55
CA GLN A 699 -16.08 -16.43 -3.22
C GLN A 699 -16.19 -15.09 -2.48
N ILE A 700 -15.76 -14.00 -3.12
CA ILE A 700 -15.89 -12.65 -2.57
C ILE A 700 -17.35 -12.20 -2.77
N PRO A 701 -18.09 -11.91 -1.68
CA PRO A 701 -19.49 -11.53 -1.79
C PRO A 701 -19.63 -10.15 -2.43
N ALA A 702 -20.76 -9.92 -3.11
CA ALA A 702 -21.15 -8.62 -3.65
C ALA A 702 -21.27 -7.55 -2.55
N LEU A 703 -21.87 -7.93 -1.40
CA LEU A 703 -22.02 -7.08 -0.22
C LEU A 703 -20.80 -7.19 0.69
N GLY A 704 -20.29 -6.06 1.16
CA GLY A 704 -19.18 -6.02 2.11
C GLY A 704 -17.80 -6.00 1.48
N ILE A 705 -17.68 -5.96 0.15
CA ILE A 705 -16.39 -5.83 -0.53
C ILE A 705 -15.70 -4.50 -0.17
N GLU A 706 -16.48 -3.45 0.06
CA GLU A 706 -16.03 -2.14 0.53
C GLU A 706 -15.43 -2.17 1.94
N GLN A 707 -15.74 -3.21 2.73
CA GLN A 707 -15.22 -3.38 4.09
C GLN A 707 -13.86 -4.11 4.09
N MET A 708 -13.45 -4.64 2.93
CA MET A 708 -12.18 -5.36 2.73
C MET A 708 -11.07 -4.45 2.19
N ILE A 709 -11.05 -3.18 2.62
CA ILE A 709 -10.05 -2.18 2.24
C ILE A 709 -9.17 -1.82 3.44
N LYS A 710 -7.91 -1.43 3.19
CA LYS A 710 -6.92 -1.22 4.26
C LYS A 710 -7.30 -0.12 5.26
N THR A 711 -8.01 0.91 4.82
CA THR A 711 -8.39 2.05 5.65
C THR A 711 -9.68 2.70 5.17
N ASN A 712 -10.43 3.28 6.11
CA ASN A 712 -11.60 4.11 5.83
C ASN A 712 -11.29 5.62 5.94
N GLU A 713 -10.01 5.98 6.00
CA GLU A 713 -9.58 7.37 6.08
C GLU A 713 -9.88 8.13 4.80
N ARG A 714 -10.37 9.36 4.96
CA ARG A 714 -10.65 10.28 3.86
C ARG A 714 -9.39 11.03 3.46
N LYS A 715 -9.24 11.31 2.16
CA LYS A 715 -8.14 12.13 1.63
C LYS A 715 -8.64 13.58 1.46
N MET A 716 -7.89 14.54 2.02
CA MET A 716 -8.13 15.97 1.85
C MET A 716 -7.09 16.55 0.90
N ILE A 717 -7.53 17.28 -0.12
CA ILE A 717 -6.66 17.94 -1.10
C ILE A 717 -6.97 19.44 -1.11
N HIS A 718 -5.95 20.26 -0.89
CA HIS A 718 -6.04 21.70 -0.96
C HIS A 718 -5.63 22.16 -2.36
N VAL A 719 -6.61 22.61 -3.14
CA VAL A 719 -6.39 23.06 -4.51
C VAL A 719 -6.08 24.54 -4.54
N ARG A 720 -4.94 24.92 -5.11
CA ARG A 720 -4.59 26.29 -5.45
C ARG A 720 -4.22 26.43 -6.92
N ILE A 721 -4.86 27.38 -7.58
CA ILE A 721 -4.55 27.77 -8.95
C ILE A 721 -4.11 29.22 -8.91
N ASP A 722 -2.81 29.44 -9.11
CA ASP A 722 -2.22 30.77 -9.25
C ASP A 722 -2.48 31.34 -10.66
N ASP A 723 -2.26 32.65 -10.82
CA ASP A 723 -2.39 33.40 -12.07
C ASP A 723 -3.76 33.30 -12.77
N ILE A 724 -4.82 33.02 -12.00
CA ILE A 724 -6.19 32.96 -12.50
C ILE A 724 -6.79 34.38 -12.63
N PRO A 725 -7.43 34.77 -13.75
CA PRO A 725 -8.01 36.09 -13.93
C PRO A 725 -9.04 36.44 -12.88
N LYS A 726 -9.11 37.73 -12.56
CA LYS A 726 -10.22 38.27 -11.77
C LYS A 726 -11.53 38.07 -12.52
N GLY A 727 -12.55 37.61 -11.83
CA GLY A 727 -13.84 37.30 -12.42
C GLY A 727 -14.64 36.31 -11.60
N CYS A 728 -15.83 35.97 -12.11
CA CYS A 728 -16.62 34.88 -11.55
C CYS A 728 -16.15 33.57 -12.17
N TRP A 729 -15.83 32.57 -11.36
CA TRP A 729 -15.40 31.25 -11.82
C TRP A 729 -16.42 30.20 -11.38
N GLN A 730 -16.69 29.24 -12.27
CA GLN A 730 -17.55 28.10 -12.01
C GLN A 730 -16.70 26.84 -11.84
N ILE A 731 -16.94 26.13 -10.74
CA ILE A 731 -16.40 24.80 -10.46
C ILE A 731 -17.55 23.82 -10.58
N ARG A 732 -17.54 23.00 -11.63
CA ARG A 732 -18.45 21.85 -11.78
C ARG A 732 -17.73 20.59 -11.35
N ARG A 733 -18.33 19.80 -10.47
CA ARG A 733 -17.73 18.60 -9.88
C ARG A 733 -18.67 17.43 -9.99
N TYR A 734 -18.18 16.30 -10.45
CA TYR A 734 -18.88 15.01 -10.47
C TYR A 734 -18.21 14.10 -9.45
N CYS A 735 -19.00 13.45 -8.59
CA CYS A 735 -18.50 12.52 -7.57
C CYS A 735 -18.98 11.10 -7.90
N LEU A 736 -18.04 10.18 -8.05
CA LEU A 736 -18.27 8.74 -8.23
C LEU A 736 -17.75 8.03 -6.98
N ASN A 737 -18.68 7.49 -6.18
CA ASN A 737 -18.39 6.76 -4.96
C ASN A 737 -19.49 5.73 -4.69
N GLN A 738 -19.45 5.08 -3.53
CA GLN A 738 -20.37 4.01 -3.20
C GLN A 738 -21.86 4.45 -3.22
N GLU A 739 -22.16 5.70 -2.84
CA GLU A 739 -23.51 6.25 -2.84
C GLU A 739 -23.87 7.00 -4.15
N SER A 740 -22.94 7.08 -5.10
CA SER A 740 -23.12 7.91 -6.29
C SER A 740 -22.45 7.31 -7.51
N GLY A 741 -23.27 6.83 -8.46
CA GLY A 741 -22.78 6.17 -9.68
C GLY A 741 -22.41 4.70 -9.50
N SER A 742 -22.71 4.10 -8.33
CA SER A 742 -22.49 2.68 -8.05
C SER A 742 -23.71 1.83 -8.39
N ILE A 743 -23.68 1.15 -9.54
CA ILE A 743 -24.75 0.22 -9.92
C ILE A 743 -24.85 -0.98 -8.96
N LEU A 744 -23.74 -1.41 -8.37
CA LEU A 744 -23.71 -2.50 -7.40
C LEU A 744 -24.51 -2.15 -6.13
N ASN A 745 -24.37 -0.92 -5.64
CA ASN A 745 -25.15 -0.44 -4.50
C ASN A 745 -26.62 -0.25 -4.82
N GLU A 746 -26.94 0.26 -6.02
CA GLU A 746 -28.32 0.44 -6.43
C GLU A 746 -29.03 -0.91 -6.65
N TRP A 747 -28.33 -1.90 -7.20
CA TRP A 747 -28.86 -3.27 -7.28
C TRP A 747 -29.01 -3.91 -5.89
N SER A 748 -28.11 -3.62 -4.94
CA SER A 748 -28.29 -4.01 -3.53
C SER A 748 -29.55 -3.40 -2.90
N ASN A 749 -29.93 -2.17 -3.25
CA ASN A 749 -31.17 -1.54 -2.78
C ASN A 749 -32.42 -2.22 -3.36
N LEU A 750 -32.28 -2.93 -4.48
CA LEU A 750 -33.29 -3.78 -5.12
C LEU A 750 -33.21 -5.23 -4.65
N ASP A 751 -32.67 -5.47 -3.45
CA ASP A 751 -32.50 -6.79 -2.83
C ASP A 751 -31.67 -7.79 -3.67
N MET A 752 -30.83 -7.26 -4.57
CA MET A 752 -30.05 -8.05 -5.53
C MET A 752 -30.91 -9.05 -6.33
N ASP A 753 -32.14 -8.64 -6.69
CA ASP A 753 -33.05 -9.49 -7.45
C ASP A 753 -32.40 -9.91 -8.79
N THR A 754 -32.52 -11.19 -9.09
CA THR A 754 -32.01 -11.79 -10.33
C THR A 754 -32.88 -11.42 -11.53
N GLU A 755 -34.17 -11.18 -11.32
CA GLU A 755 -35.16 -10.91 -12.36
C GLU A 755 -35.70 -9.47 -12.27
N LEU A 756 -34.93 -8.52 -12.80
CA LEU A 756 -35.35 -7.12 -12.85
C LEU A 756 -36.38 -6.90 -13.97
N ARG A 757 -37.50 -6.24 -13.63
CA ARG A 757 -38.50 -5.73 -14.57
C ARG A 757 -37.98 -4.50 -15.28
N MET A 758 -38.65 -4.13 -16.38
CA MET A 758 -38.28 -2.96 -17.18
C MET A 758 -38.24 -1.65 -16.38
N GLU A 759 -39.10 -1.49 -15.36
CA GLU A 759 -39.08 -0.31 -14.51
C GLU A 759 -37.82 -0.23 -13.65
N GLU A 760 -37.38 -1.35 -13.07
CA GLU A 760 -36.13 -1.44 -12.31
C GLU A 760 -34.91 -1.24 -13.21
N LEU A 761 -34.90 -1.79 -14.43
CA LEU A 761 -33.84 -1.54 -15.42
C LEU A 761 -33.78 -0.05 -15.81
N ASN A 762 -34.93 0.58 -16.08
CA ASN A 762 -35.02 2.02 -16.37
C ASN A 762 -34.58 2.89 -15.18
N TYR A 763 -34.72 2.40 -13.95
CA TYR A 763 -34.17 3.04 -12.76
C TYR A 763 -32.64 2.94 -12.74
N LEU A 764 -32.09 1.73 -12.92
CA LEU A 764 -30.64 1.51 -12.96
C LEU A 764 -29.95 2.26 -14.11
N GLU A 765 -30.60 2.44 -15.26
CA GLU A 765 -30.08 3.24 -16.39
C GLU A 765 -29.84 4.72 -16.04
N LYS A 766 -30.52 5.24 -15.01
CA LYS A 766 -30.38 6.64 -14.55
C LYS A 766 -29.30 6.82 -13.50
N VAL A 767 -28.69 5.73 -13.01
CA VAL A 767 -27.61 5.78 -12.04
C VAL A 767 -26.43 6.51 -12.67
N CYS A 768 -26.00 7.59 -12.04
CA CYS A 768 -24.91 8.43 -12.54
C CYS A 768 -24.16 9.13 -11.38
N PRO A 769 -22.92 9.57 -11.61
CA PRO A 769 -22.17 10.40 -10.66
C PRO A 769 -22.91 11.70 -10.33
N ARG A 770 -22.99 12.04 -9.05
CA ARG A 770 -23.70 13.23 -8.57
C ARG A 770 -22.91 14.47 -8.97
N MET A 771 -23.61 15.45 -9.52
CA MET A 771 -23.01 16.70 -9.99
C MET A 771 -23.28 17.85 -9.01
N PHE A 772 -22.23 18.60 -8.70
CA PHE A 772 -22.26 19.82 -7.90
C PHE A 772 -21.72 20.99 -8.73
N ILE A 773 -22.29 22.18 -8.51
CA ILE A 773 -21.81 23.41 -9.12
C ILE A 773 -21.64 24.45 -8.02
N ARG A 774 -20.44 25.04 -7.97
CA ARG A 774 -20.12 26.18 -7.11
C ARG A 774 -19.61 27.33 -7.98
N LYS A 775 -19.95 28.56 -7.61
CA LYS A 775 -19.37 29.77 -8.19
C LYS A 775 -18.52 30.49 -7.15
N GLN A 776 -17.42 31.08 -7.58
CA GLN A 776 -16.49 31.81 -6.72
C GLN A 776 -15.96 33.04 -7.46
N ASN A 777 -16.05 34.20 -6.83
CA ASN A 777 -15.47 35.43 -7.35
C ASN A 777 -14.01 35.51 -6.92
N ILE A 778 -13.12 35.80 -7.86
CA ILE A 778 -11.67 35.89 -7.63
C ILE A 778 -11.21 37.34 -7.71
N ASP A 779 -10.66 37.85 -6.60
CA ASP A 779 -10.15 39.22 -6.50
C ASP A 779 -8.62 39.30 -6.44
N ARG A 780 -7.95 38.19 -6.09
CA ARG A 780 -6.51 38.13 -5.75
C ARG A 780 -5.66 37.29 -6.72
N ASN A 781 -6.09 37.10 -7.96
CA ASN A 781 -5.44 36.27 -8.98
C ASN A 781 -5.15 34.81 -8.55
N VAL A 782 -5.84 34.30 -7.52
CA VAL A 782 -5.65 32.97 -6.98
C VAL A 782 -7.03 32.35 -6.71
N LEU A 783 -7.24 31.11 -7.16
CA LEU A 783 -8.40 30.30 -6.82
C LEU A 783 -7.99 29.20 -5.83
N GLU A 784 -8.62 29.17 -4.66
CA GLU A 784 -8.40 28.18 -3.63
C GLU A 784 -9.72 27.49 -3.23
N PHE A 785 -9.69 26.17 -3.10
CA PHE A 785 -10.78 25.36 -2.57
C PHE A 785 -10.30 23.97 -2.13
N ASP A 786 -11.10 23.31 -1.30
CA ASP A 786 -10.78 21.97 -0.79
C ASP A 786 -11.56 20.89 -1.52
N ILE A 787 -10.92 19.74 -1.72
CA ILE A 787 -11.52 18.50 -2.17
C ILE A 787 -11.37 17.48 -1.05
N GLU A 788 -12.49 16.90 -0.64
CA GLU A 788 -12.53 15.75 0.26
C GLU A 788 -12.94 14.52 -0.55
N LEU A 789 -12.24 13.40 -0.34
CA LEU A 789 -12.48 12.13 -1.03
C LEU A 789 -12.67 11.01 -0.01
N GLU A 790 -13.73 10.25 -0.19
CA GLU A 790 -13.94 8.97 0.49
C GLU A 790 -13.01 7.89 -0.09
N PRO A 791 -12.77 6.79 0.65
CA PRO A 791 -12.04 5.64 0.11
C PRO A 791 -12.62 5.16 -1.22
N ASN A 792 -11.76 5.03 -2.22
CA ASN A 792 -12.10 4.65 -3.59
C ASN A 792 -13.08 5.59 -4.31
N GLU A 793 -13.17 6.85 -3.87
CA GLU A 793 -13.89 7.89 -4.60
C GLU A 793 -13.06 8.41 -5.79
N VAL A 794 -13.74 8.69 -6.89
CA VAL A 794 -13.21 9.42 -8.04
C VAL A 794 -14.04 10.68 -8.26
N GLN A 795 -13.38 11.82 -8.38
CA GLN A 795 -14.03 13.08 -8.73
C GLN A 795 -13.49 13.63 -10.05
N TYR A 796 -14.39 14.13 -10.88
CA TYR A 796 -14.06 14.88 -12.09
C TYR A 796 -14.50 16.33 -11.92
N LEU A 797 -13.57 17.27 -12.11
CA LEU A 797 -13.82 18.70 -11.99
C LEU A 797 -13.61 19.40 -13.33
N HIS A 798 -14.46 20.37 -13.60
CA HIS A 798 -14.33 21.30 -14.71
C HIS A 798 -14.42 22.73 -14.17
N ILE A 799 -13.32 23.47 -14.31
CA ILE A 799 -13.13 24.82 -13.77
C ILE A 799 -13.03 25.78 -14.95
N THR A 800 -13.98 26.72 -15.03
CA THR A 800 -14.11 27.66 -16.14
C THR A 800 -14.52 29.04 -15.66
N GLU A 801 -14.11 30.06 -16.40
CA GLU A 801 -14.61 31.42 -16.21
C GLU A 801 -16.12 31.46 -16.51
N PHE A 802 -16.89 32.11 -15.63
CA PHE A 802 -18.32 32.34 -15.73
C PHE A 802 -18.52 33.81 -16.17
N ASN A 803 -18.38 34.05 -17.47
CA ASN A 803 -18.67 35.34 -18.11
C ASN A 803 -20.11 35.39 -18.63
#